data_AF-A0AAE0T0K5-F1
#
_entry.id   AF-A0AAE0T0K5-F1
#
_cell.length_a   1.000
_cell.length_b   1.000
_cell.length_c   1.000
_cell.angle_alpha   90.00
_cell.angle_beta   90.00
_cell.angle_gamma   90.00
#
_symmetry.space_group_name_H-M   'P 1'
#
loop_
_entity.id
_entity.type
_entity.pdbx_description
1 polymer ?
#
loop_
_entity_poly.entity_id
_entity_poly.type
_entity_poly.pdbx_seq_one_letter_code
_entity_poly.pdbx_strand_id
1 'polypeptide(L)'
;MFEPPDELKFAKPVLVLVDDLSQADISLNDLYGKIHFMYLGHNLNTKTASPVCVLLKCVREEDFSMLHAHDKINEEVTVLLRQKLEEKGPINEKEWCENKYHEIEKTGQELGLGKYKPEHLIAFMILRSNFNLAFVSNTIEKLLRNIDPESNQFKLLKYASLLFSYVESHNEAIDIHIPLECCDQLMANTNILKARSPEDRPWEYLLHEPVKILLRIEDKQRGSGRQIKMAHQNLARQVLECIKNKTKQSTVSIALEYLKSDLLNNYSYAKVFIHEMTKEMLIRRKKEEYDDMKNTKFSPLVEDMLKDSSYQEVAAVLVLGYEQLKDGMIAQQLARVYIHVKEFEMAKTWADTARSIAPQRFGFIHTCGLVMREKFSHLSKKMSKKTHIPSNISDQISLIEIAFQAIDIFNEATRLIMKLNASSDLLIYADTIDIILQLLSFVSENVEPFKELSVLHNYLVSPDFIPEELPEEYGPLHNKFKALYEMGESAFRHVEDLIFCHTTIYERKHFHTKERKEHRSNRNVKFRLPDMQSKFSNFFGEKGEDMKEIYTTDPDLRNRWYRGKLLGMKANSFIKIFDIIALIKKKKHNKEEAKAKLLEAKEYLKKIMPLSDCDLANKISLNVALALLRAPNRESTQSVFAFCKELIDLNGTFLDVAYLFIMIILWPNKENMDGVDYDDKLFHRALRTLGDLYNNKKEQMLASKPEVLRFKQEHNIFRATTQFFLIRGKGLQSVCHRSTLFVKDTADLAWDELWDSPPEHLNLMLLSGIASSSSKGNFIIVLNNKSNQGDTIKIRNSYKQPAFVSEERVTFYLGFSFEGLVAYGVKANNGSNIHHWNWSSYTNYEETSKEELYHKMRKIEEIKAKREKNLPLHPDEQQLLQDEEDISDAMLRFEEQFD
;
A
#
# COMPACT_ATOMS: atom_id res chain seq x y z
N MET A 1 -21.05 32.89 -54.92
CA MET A 1 -21.21 31.57 -55.57
C MET A 1 -19.82 31.09 -55.94
N PHE A 2 -19.17 30.36 -55.04
CA PHE A 2 -18.07 29.45 -55.35
C PHE A 2 -18.39 28.23 -54.52
N GLU A 3 -19.01 27.24 -55.14
CA GLU A 3 -19.15 25.92 -54.52
C GLU A 3 -17.75 25.35 -54.30
N PRO A 4 -17.45 24.77 -53.13
CA PRO A 4 -16.20 24.04 -52.98
C PRO A 4 -16.21 22.87 -53.98
N PRO A 5 -15.07 22.55 -54.60
CA PRO A 5 -15.00 21.52 -55.64
C PRO A 5 -15.54 20.19 -55.11
N ASP A 6 -16.27 19.47 -55.97
CA ASP A 6 -16.92 18.17 -55.69
C ASP A 6 -15.96 17.07 -55.18
N GLU A 7 -14.65 17.33 -55.15
CA GLU A 7 -13.62 16.43 -54.61
C GLU A 7 -13.72 16.21 -53.08
N LEU A 8 -14.36 17.10 -52.32
CA LEU A 8 -14.51 16.94 -50.87
C LEU A 8 -15.61 15.97 -50.44
N LYS A 9 -16.54 15.58 -51.33
CA LYS A 9 -17.59 14.58 -51.01
C LYS A 9 -17.05 13.15 -50.84
N PHE A 10 -15.78 12.91 -51.16
CA PHE A 10 -15.10 11.62 -51.02
C PHE A 10 -13.77 11.70 -50.26
N ALA A 11 -13.56 12.75 -49.46
CA ALA A 11 -12.36 12.84 -48.63
C ALA A 11 -12.37 11.69 -47.61
N LYS A 12 -11.38 10.80 -47.70
CA LYS A 12 -11.22 9.72 -46.73
C LYS A 12 -10.90 10.32 -45.35
N PRO A 13 -11.34 9.69 -44.25
CA PRO A 13 -10.98 10.12 -42.91
C PRO A 13 -9.46 10.25 -42.77
N VAL A 14 -9.00 11.32 -42.14
CA VAL A 14 -7.60 11.45 -41.77
C VAL A 14 -7.30 10.48 -40.64
N LEU A 15 -6.38 9.55 -40.84
CA LEU A 15 -5.93 8.65 -39.78
C LEU A 15 -4.74 9.28 -39.06
N VAL A 16 -4.90 9.55 -37.77
CA VAL A 16 -3.84 10.07 -36.91
C VAL A 16 -3.41 8.95 -35.96
N LEU A 17 -2.18 8.47 -36.12
CA LEU A 17 -1.56 7.49 -35.22
C LEU A 17 -0.74 8.23 -34.16
N VAL A 18 -1.06 8.02 -32.90
CA VAL A 18 -0.32 8.52 -31.75
C VAL A 18 0.35 7.33 -31.07
N ASP A 19 1.65 7.18 -31.31
CA ASP A 19 2.44 6.05 -30.78
C ASP A 19 3.18 6.45 -29.51
N ASP A 20 2.72 5.92 -28.37
CA ASP A 20 3.43 5.81 -27.10
C ASP A 20 3.92 7.14 -26.47
N LEU A 21 3.00 8.11 -26.39
CA LEU A 21 3.24 9.42 -25.77
C LEU A 21 2.69 9.46 -24.33
N SER A 22 3.57 9.57 -23.34
CA SER A 22 3.21 9.57 -21.90
C SER A 22 2.28 10.71 -21.45
N GLN A 23 2.20 11.82 -22.20
CA GLN A 23 1.27 12.95 -21.95
C GLN A 23 0.10 12.99 -22.95
N ALA A 24 -0.16 11.87 -23.64
CA ALA A 24 -1.13 11.80 -24.72
C ALA A 24 -2.55 12.15 -24.26
N ASP A 25 -2.98 11.85 -23.03
CA ASP A 25 -4.39 12.03 -22.68
C ASP A 25 -4.82 13.50 -22.59
N ILE A 26 -3.97 14.38 -22.03
CA ILE A 26 -4.25 15.82 -21.98
C ILE A 26 -4.11 16.45 -23.38
N SER A 27 -3.07 16.06 -24.12
CA SER A 27 -2.81 16.62 -25.46
C SER A 27 -3.73 16.10 -26.56
N LEU A 28 -4.25 14.87 -26.45
CA LEU A 28 -5.25 14.29 -27.36
C LEU A 28 -6.62 14.91 -27.17
N ASN A 29 -7.03 15.18 -25.92
CA ASN A 29 -8.29 15.86 -25.65
C ASN A 29 -8.27 17.30 -26.20
N ASP A 30 -7.14 18.00 -26.06
CA ASP A 30 -6.95 19.32 -26.67
C ASP A 30 -6.94 19.27 -28.20
N LEU A 31 -6.28 18.25 -28.79
CA LEU A 31 -6.25 18.04 -30.24
C LEU A 31 -7.65 17.72 -30.77
N TYR A 32 -8.38 16.84 -30.09
CA TYR A 32 -9.77 16.50 -30.39
C TYR A 32 -10.65 17.76 -30.33
N GLY A 33 -10.54 18.54 -29.25
CA GLY A 33 -11.28 19.79 -29.07
C GLY A 33 -11.00 20.80 -30.19
N LYS A 34 -9.74 20.96 -30.61
CA LYS A 34 -9.36 21.84 -31.72
C LYS A 34 -9.85 21.36 -33.08
N ILE A 35 -9.73 20.06 -33.38
CA ILE A 35 -10.24 19.47 -34.62
C ILE A 35 -11.77 19.62 -34.69
N HIS A 36 -12.46 19.35 -33.58
CA HIS A 36 -13.90 19.50 -33.47
C HIS A 36 -14.34 20.96 -33.66
N PHE A 37 -13.66 21.91 -33.01
CA PHE A 37 -13.92 23.34 -33.14
C PHE A 37 -13.70 23.86 -34.58
N MET A 38 -12.60 23.46 -35.23
CA MET A 38 -12.34 23.81 -36.63
C MET A 38 -13.37 23.21 -37.58
N TYR A 39 -13.83 21.99 -37.32
CA TYR A 39 -14.85 21.32 -38.14
C TYR A 39 -16.21 22.04 -38.03
N LEU A 40 -16.61 22.46 -36.84
CA LEU A 40 -17.81 23.26 -36.60
C LEU A 40 -17.74 24.65 -37.26
N GLY A 41 -16.55 25.28 -37.26
CA GLY A 41 -16.33 26.61 -37.83
C GLY A 41 -16.41 26.71 -39.36
N HIS A 42 -16.35 25.58 -40.09
CA HIS A 42 -16.30 25.55 -41.56
C HIS A 42 -17.62 25.19 -42.27
N ASN A 43 -18.75 25.04 -41.56
CA ASN A 43 -20.07 24.74 -42.16
C ASN A 43 -20.08 23.55 -43.14
N LEU A 44 -19.24 22.54 -42.92
CA LEU A 44 -19.23 21.32 -43.72
C LEU A 44 -20.51 20.52 -43.41
N ASN A 45 -21.37 20.38 -44.43
CA ASN A 45 -22.70 19.77 -44.36
C ASN A 45 -22.70 18.45 -43.56
N THR A 46 -23.54 18.38 -42.52
CA THR A 46 -23.73 17.27 -41.57
C THR A 46 -24.36 16.00 -42.17
N LYS A 47 -24.39 15.85 -43.50
CA LYS A 47 -25.08 14.75 -44.21
C LYS A 47 -24.16 13.60 -44.63
N THR A 48 -22.85 13.72 -44.50
CA THR A 48 -21.92 12.61 -44.75
C THR A 48 -21.60 11.90 -43.43
N ALA A 49 -22.17 10.71 -43.24
CA ALA A 49 -21.98 9.86 -42.05
C ALA A 49 -20.56 9.27 -41.89
N SER A 50 -19.54 9.82 -42.56
CA SER A 50 -18.17 9.30 -42.51
C SER A 50 -17.32 10.08 -41.50
N PRO A 51 -16.49 9.40 -40.69
CA PRO A 51 -15.58 10.09 -39.78
C PRO A 51 -14.61 11.00 -40.55
N VAL A 52 -14.33 12.17 -40.00
CA VAL A 52 -13.41 13.16 -40.60
C VAL A 52 -11.97 12.84 -40.21
N CYS A 53 -11.80 12.35 -38.98
CA CYS A 53 -10.53 11.97 -38.40
C CYS A 53 -10.73 10.72 -37.55
N VAL A 54 -9.81 9.75 -37.64
CA VAL A 54 -9.71 8.59 -36.76
C VAL A 54 -8.41 8.71 -36.00
N LEU A 55 -8.50 8.76 -34.67
CA LEU A 55 -7.34 8.81 -33.77
C LEU A 55 -7.05 7.39 -33.28
N LEU A 56 -5.93 6.82 -33.70
CA LEU A 56 -5.42 5.56 -33.17
C LEU A 56 -4.37 5.88 -32.11
N LYS A 57 -4.72 5.67 -30.84
CA LYS A 57 -3.78 5.77 -29.72
C LYS A 57 -3.17 4.40 -29.47
N CYS A 58 -1.88 4.26 -29.74
CA CYS A 58 -1.11 3.07 -29.36
C CYS A 58 -0.36 3.38 -28.07
N VAL A 59 -0.67 2.64 -27.01
CA VAL A 59 0.02 2.76 -25.71
C VAL A 59 0.71 1.44 -25.40
N ARG A 60 1.98 1.48 -25.01
CA ARG A 60 2.70 0.29 -24.55
C ARG A 60 2.57 0.20 -23.04
N GLU A 61 1.78 -0.77 -22.57
CA GLU A 61 1.62 -1.02 -21.14
C GLU A 61 2.12 -2.41 -20.75
N GLU A 62 2.86 -2.48 -19.63
CA GLU A 62 3.31 -3.76 -19.06
C GLU A 62 2.21 -4.40 -18.20
N ASP A 63 1.25 -3.63 -17.68
CA ASP A 63 0.11 -4.12 -16.88
C ASP A 63 -1.25 -3.78 -17.48
N PHE A 64 -1.84 -4.76 -18.19
CA PHE A 64 -3.19 -4.66 -18.76
C PHE A 64 -4.32 -4.72 -17.73
N SER A 65 -4.04 -4.98 -16.44
CA SER A 65 -5.10 -5.12 -15.44
C SER A 65 -5.76 -3.80 -15.04
N MET A 66 -5.19 -2.65 -15.44
CA MET A 66 -5.82 -1.34 -15.31
C MET A 66 -6.86 -1.05 -16.42
N LEU A 67 -6.74 -1.67 -17.60
CA LEU A 67 -7.65 -1.45 -18.74
C LEU A 67 -9.01 -2.16 -18.57
N HIS A 68 -9.05 -3.29 -17.87
CA HIS A 68 -10.30 -4.03 -17.59
C HIS A 68 -11.24 -3.32 -16.59
N ALA A 69 -10.71 -2.40 -15.78
CA ALA A 69 -11.48 -1.74 -14.72
C ALA A 69 -12.08 -0.40 -15.16
N HIS A 70 -11.50 0.25 -16.17
CA HIS A 70 -11.92 1.58 -16.61
C HIS A 70 -13.02 1.57 -17.68
N ASP A 71 -13.17 0.51 -18.47
CA ASP A 71 -13.90 0.57 -19.73
C ASP A 71 -14.77 -0.65 -20.01
N LYS A 72 -15.75 -0.94 -19.13
CA LYS A 72 -16.91 -1.73 -19.56
C LYS A 72 -17.75 -1.04 -20.65
N ILE A 73 -17.47 0.23 -20.93
CA ILE A 73 -18.16 1.06 -21.93
C ILE A 73 -17.41 1.08 -23.29
N ASN A 74 -16.11 0.72 -23.35
CA ASN A 74 -15.28 0.84 -24.58
C ASN A 74 -14.64 -0.47 -25.08
N GLU A 75 -15.22 -1.64 -24.76
CA GLU A 75 -14.77 -2.93 -25.35
C GLU A 75 -14.89 -2.94 -26.89
N GLU A 76 -15.77 -2.11 -27.48
CA GLU A 76 -15.93 -2.00 -28.94
C GLU A 76 -14.85 -1.13 -29.62
N VAL A 77 -14.12 -0.29 -28.89
CA VAL A 77 -13.20 0.72 -29.45
C VAL A 77 -11.73 0.51 -29.03
N THR A 78 -11.48 -0.35 -28.04
CA THR A 78 -10.14 -0.64 -27.51
C THR A 78 -9.67 -2.01 -27.95
N VAL A 79 -8.56 -2.08 -28.71
CA VAL A 79 -7.95 -3.33 -29.12
C VAL A 79 -6.72 -3.63 -28.27
N LEU A 80 -6.78 -4.73 -27.51
CA LEU A 80 -5.69 -5.19 -26.65
C LEU A 80 -4.75 -6.13 -27.40
N LEU A 81 -3.57 -5.64 -27.76
CA LEU A 81 -2.52 -6.48 -28.33
C LEU A 81 -1.70 -7.14 -27.21
N ARG A 82 -1.82 -8.46 -27.08
CA ARG A 82 -1.10 -9.26 -26.08
C ARG A 82 0.08 -9.99 -26.72
N GLN A 83 1.01 -10.51 -25.90
CA GLN A 83 2.04 -11.47 -26.35
C GLN A 83 1.44 -12.87 -26.65
N LYS A 84 0.25 -12.90 -27.26
CA LYS A 84 -0.48 -14.08 -27.66
C LYS A 84 -1.45 -13.70 -28.76
N LEU A 85 -1.30 -14.34 -29.92
CA LEU A 85 -2.23 -14.24 -31.04
C LEU A 85 -3.56 -14.93 -30.68
N GLU A 86 -4.67 -14.24 -30.88
CA GLU A 86 -6.01 -14.77 -30.69
C GLU A 86 -6.45 -15.63 -31.88
N GLU A 87 -6.86 -16.86 -31.57
CA GLU A 87 -7.42 -17.83 -32.54
C GLU A 87 -8.97 -17.83 -32.53
N LYS A 88 -9.58 -17.17 -31.55
CA LYS A 88 -11.03 -17.13 -31.32
C LYS A 88 -11.49 -15.68 -31.11
N GLY A 89 -11.65 -14.95 -32.21
CA GLY A 89 -12.12 -13.57 -32.25
C GLY A 89 -12.69 -13.24 -33.64
N PRO A 90 -13.19 -12.02 -33.88
CA PRO A 90 -13.71 -11.61 -35.19
C PRO A 90 -12.65 -11.63 -36.31
N ILE A 91 -11.37 -11.53 -35.95
CA ILE A 91 -10.22 -11.71 -36.85
C ILE A 91 -9.32 -12.79 -36.25
N ASN A 92 -8.98 -13.81 -37.03
CA ASN A 92 -7.98 -14.81 -36.66
C ASN A 92 -6.58 -14.22 -36.86
N GLU A 93 -5.97 -13.70 -35.80
CA GLU A 93 -4.70 -12.96 -35.87
C GLU A 93 -3.54 -13.83 -36.37
N LYS A 94 -3.60 -15.13 -36.08
CA LYS A 94 -2.62 -16.12 -36.55
C LYS A 94 -2.71 -16.31 -38.06
N GLU A 95 -3.92 -16.49 -38.57
CA GLU A 95 -4.18 -16.58 -40.01
C GLU A 95 -3.82 -15.26 -40.71
N TRP A 96 -4.11 -14.11 -40.08
CA TRP A 96 -3.70 -12.81 -40.60
C TRP A 96 -2.17 -12.71 -40.73
N CYS A 97 -1.41 -13.14 -39.73
CA CYS A 97 0.05 -13.15 -39.78
C CYS A 97 0.58 -14.07 -40.89
N GLU A 98 -0.02 -15.24 -41.10
CA GLU A 98 0.35 -16.15 -42.19
C GLU A 98 0.02 -15.54 -43.57
N ASN A 99 -1.16 -14.97 -43.73
CA ASN A 99 -1.54 -14.29 -44.98
C ASN A 99 -0.63 -13.10 -45.26
N LYS A 100 -0.29 -12.31 -44.23
CA LYS A 100 0.62 -11.17 -44.35
C LYS A 100 2.04 -11.60 -44.72
N TYR A 101 2.50 -12.74 -44.22
CA TYR A 101 3.78 -13.32 -44.63
C TYR A 101 3.81 -13.60 -46.14
N HIS A 102 2.77 -14.25 -46.67
CA HIS A 102 2.65 -14.53 -48.10
C HIS A 102 2.50 -13.25 -48.94
N GLU A 103 1.78 -12.26 -48.45
CA GLU A 103 1.67 -10.94 -49.09
C GLU A 103 3.03 -10.24 -49.19
N ILE A 104 3.81 -10.22 -48.10
CA ILE A 104 5.15 -9.61 -48.09
C ILE A 104 6.08 -10.36 -49.03
N GLU A 105 6.02 -11.70 -49.04
CA GLU A 105 6.81 -12.54 -49.94
C GLU A 105 6.49 -12.23 -51.41
N LYS A 106 5.20 -12.20 -51.75
CA LYS A 106 4.73 -11.88 -53.10
C LYS A 106 5.13 -10.47 -53.52
N THR A 107 4.91 -9.48 -52.65
CA THR A 107 5.26 -8.07 -52.91
C THR A 107 6.78 -7.92 -53.12
N GLY A 108 7.59 -8.63 -52.32
CA GLY A 108 9.04 -8.65 -52.49
C GLY A 108 9.48 -9.21 -53.85
N GLN A 109 8.80 -10.27 -54.32
CA GLN A 109 9.02 -10.82 -55.67
C GLN A 109 8.61 -9.84 -56.76
N GLU A 110 7.43 -9.23 -56.64
CA GLU A 110 6.89 -8.25 -57.60
C GLU A 110 7.77 -6.99 -57.71
N LEU A 111 8.35 -6.52 -56.60
CA LEU A 111 9.24 -5.36 -56.54
C LEU A 111 10.70 -5.68 -56.93
N GLY A 112 11.01 -6.91 -57.35
CA GLY A 112 12.37 -7.30 -57.69
C GLY A 112 13.33 -7.36 -56.49
N LEU A 113 12.81 -7.32 -55.27
CA LEU A 113 13.55 -7.43 -54.02
C LEU A 113 13.80 -8.91 -53.67
N GLY A 114 14.22 -9.74 -54.63
CA GLY A 114 14.41 -11.19 -54.42
C GLY A 114 15.43 -11.57 -53.34
N LYS A 115 16.22 -10.61 -52.84
CA LYS A 115 17.10 -10.77 -51.67
C LYS A 115 16.40 -10.50 -50.34
N TYR A 116 15.26 -9.82 -50.36
CA TYR A 116 14.46 -9.45 -49.20
C TYR A 116 13.43 -10.54 -48.92
N LYS A 117 13.75 -11.38 -47.94
CA LYS A 117 12.93 -12.49 -47.48
C LYS A 117 12.14 -12.06 -46.24
N PRO A 118 10.82 -12.35 -46.13
CA PRO A 118 10.06 -12.01 -44.93
C PRO A 118 10.66 -12.60 -43.64
N GLU A 119 11.42 -13.70 -43.75
CA GLU A 119 12.18 -14.32 -42.65
C GLU A 119 13.25 -13.41 -42.05
N HIS A 120 13.67 -12.36 -42.77
CA HIS A 120 14.58 -11.34 -42.24
C HIS A 120 13.88 -10.35 -41.29
N LEU A 121 12.54 -10.29 -41.28
CA LEU A 121 11.75 -9.47 -40.36
C LEU A 121 11.60 -10.20 -39.03
N ILE A 122 12.68 -10.20 -38.22
CA ILE A 122 12.76 -11.01 -37.00
C ILE A 122 11.61 -10.74 -36.02
N ALA A 123 11.25 -9.47 -35.80
CA ALA A 123 10.14 -9.11 -34.92
C ALA A 123 8.79 -9.68 -35.42
N PHE A 124 8.56 -9.62 -36.74
CA PHE A 124 7.37 -10.19 -37.37
C PHE A 124 7.36 -11.72 -37.28
N MET A 125 8.51 -12.37 -37.47
CA MET A 125 8.61 -13.83 -37.35
C MET A 125 8.37 -14.30 -35.91
N ILE A 126 8.83 -13.56 -34.91
CA ILE A 126 8.54 -13.84 -33.49
C ILE A 126 7.03 -13.72 -33.24
N LEU A 127 6.40 -12.63 -33.71
CA LEU A 127 4.96 -12.41 -33.60
C LEU A 127 4.18 -13.56 -34.27
N ARG A 128 4.50 -13.88 -35.53
CA ARG A 128 3.90 -14.98 -36.31
C ARG A 128 4.05 -16.34 -35.63
N SER A 129 5.19 -16.59 -35.00
CA SER A 129 5.41 -17.82 -34.21
C SER A 129 4.60 -17.85 -32.91
N ASN A 130 3.76 -16.84 -32.65
CA ASN A 130 3.03 -16.65 -31.42
C ASN A 130 3.94 -16.60 -30.19
N PHE A 131 5.05 -15.86 -30.31
CA PHE A 131 6.08 -15.74 -29.26
C PHE A 131 6.60 -17.10 -28.76
N ASN A 132 6.68 -18.10 -29.66
CA ASN A 132 7.18 -19.41 -29.30
C ASN A 132 8.62 -19.32 -28.75
N LEU A 133 8.80 -19.70 -27.48
CA LEU A 133 10.08 -19.57 -26.79
C LEU A 133 11.21 -20.31 -27.52
N ALA A 134 10.96 -21.52 -28.03
CA ALA A 134 11.98 -22.29 -28.75
C ALA A 134 12.38 -21.61 -30.08
N PHE A 135 11.42 -20.99 -30.78
CA PHE A 135 11.70 -20.20 -31.97
C PHE A 135 12.55 -18.96 -31.65
N VAL A 136 12.20 -18.23 -30.58
CA VAL A 136 12.94 -17.06 -30.11
C VAL A 136 14.37 -17.45 -29.73
N SER A 137 14.56 -18.49 -28.92
CA SER A 137 15.89 -18.98 -28.52
C SER A 137 16.71 -19.39 -29.73
N ASN A 138 16.15 -20.18 -30.67
CA ASN A 138 16.85 -20.58 -31.90
C ASN A 138 17.25 -19.39 -32.78
N THR A 139 16.41 -18.35 -32.84
CA THR A 139 16.69 -17.14 -33.61
C THR A 139 17.83 -16.35 -32.98
N ILE A 140 17.80 -16.17 -31.68
CA ILE A 140 18.87 -15.50 -30.93
C ILE A 140 20.17 -16.28 -31.04
N GLU A 141 20.15 -17.62 -30.88
CA GLU A 141 21.33 -18.44 -31.07
C GLU A 141 21.95 -18.25 -32.45
N LYS A 142 21.14 -18.24 -33.52
CA LYS A 142 21.63 -17.98 -34.89
C LYS A 142 22.25 -16.59 -35.02
N LEU A 143 21.65 -15.55 -34.43
CA LEU A 143 22.22 -14.20 -34.41
C LEU A 143 23.56 -14.14 -33.68
N LEU A 144 23.69 -14.88 -32.57
CA LEU A 144 24.90 -14.93 -31.76
C LEU A 144 26.00 -15.81 -32.37
N ARG A 145 25.72 -16.72 -33.32
CA ARG A 145 26.70 -17.69 -33.87
C ARG A 145 27.97 -17.01 -34.38
N ASN A 146 27.82 -15.92 -35.13
CA ASN A 146 28.92 -15.26 -35.85
C ASN A 146 29.55 -14.09 -35.08
N ILE A 147 29.17 -13.89 -33.81
CA ILE A 147 29.78 -12.88 -32.95
C ILE A 147 30.85 -13.56 -32.12
N ASP A 148 32.06 -13.00 -32.18
CA ASP A 148 33.19 -13.42 -31.36
C ASP A 148 32.90 -13.18 -29.86
N PRO A 149 32.90 -14.23 -29.01
CA PRO A 149 32.69 -14.10 -27.57
C PRO A 149 33.66 -13.16 -26.85
N GLU A 150 34.88 -12.98 -27.38
CA GLU A 150 35.90 -12.12 -26.76
C GLU A 150 35.75 -10.64 -27.14
N SER A 151 34.94 -10.34 -28.15
CA SER A 151 34.76 -8.98 -28.66
C SER A 151 34.01 -8.06 -27.68
N ASN A 152 34.35 -6.77 -27.69
CA ASN A 152 33.72 -5.78 -26.81
C ASN A 152 32.21 -5.60 -27.07
N GLN A 153 31.77 -5.75 -28.33
CA GLN A 153 30.34 -5.76 -28.66
C GLN A 153 29.59 -6.96 -28.03
N PHE A 154 30.25 -8.13 -27.93
CA PHE A 154 29.66 -9.30 -27.26
C PHE A 154 29.58 -9.07 -25.75
N LYS A 155 30.64 -8.48 -25.15
CA LYS A 155 30.63 -8.06 -23.74
C LYS A 155 29.54 -7.04 -23.45
N LEU A 156 29.37 -6.03 -24.31
CA LEU A 156 28.29 -5.04 -24.18
C LEU A 156 26.91 -5.70 -24.21
N LEU A 157 26.67 -6.58 -25.18
CA LEU A 157 25.43 -7.36 -25.27
C LEU A 157 25.20 -8.23 -24.03
N LYS A 158 26.25 -8.90 -23.55
CA LYS A 158 26.21 -9.73 -22.34
C LYS A 158 25.85 -8.93 -21.08
N TYR A 159 26.47 -7.77 -20.88
CA TYR A 159 26.22 -6.94 -19.70
C TYR A 159 24.86 -6.23 -19.77
N ALA A 160 24.48 -5.72 -20.95
CA ALA A 160 23.16 -5.12 -21.16
C ALA A 160 22.03 -6.14 -20.95
N SER A 161 22.15 -7.34 -21.50
CA SER A 161 21.16 -8.40 -21.29
C SER A 161 21.04 -8.82 -19.82
N LEU A 162 22.13 -8.85 -19.06
CA LEU A 162 22.08 -9.06 -17.60
C LEU A 162 21.24 -7.98 -16.90
N LEU A 163 21.60 -6.70 -17.09
CA LEU A 163 20.89 -5.58 -16.48
C LEU A 163 19.40 -5.58 -16.84
N PHE A 164 19.10 -5.65 -18.14
CA PHE A 164 17.74 -5.56 -18.64
C PHE A 164 16.89 -6.79 -18.32
N SER A 165 17.49 -7.92 -17.91
CA SER A 165 16.75 -9.13 -17.46
C SER A 165 16.21 -9.00 -16.03
N TYR A 166 16.91 -8.23 -15.20
CA TYR A 166 16.74 -8.23 -13.75
C TYR A 166 16.35 -6.86 -13.17
N VAL A 167 16.52 -5.77 -13.92
CA VAL A 167 15.90 -4.48 -13.63
C VAL A 167 14.49 -4.49 -14.22
N GLU A 168 13.51 -4.02 -13.46
CA GLU A 168 12.10 -3.95 -13.86
C GLU A 168 11.68 -2.50 -14.03
N SER A 169 10.93 -2.24 -15.11
CA SER A 169 10.34 -0.93 -15.37
C SER A 169 9.16 -0.80 -14.40
N HIS A 170 9.11 0.29 -13.65
CA HIS A 170 8.04 0.52 -12.68
C HIS A 170 7.32 1.80 -13.06
N ASN A 171 5.98 1.73 -13.15
CA ASN A 171 5.00 2.83 -13.12
C ASN A 171 5.59 4.23 -13.30
N GLU A 172 6.00 4.54 -14.54
CA GLU A 172 6.41 5.85 -15.07
C GLU A 172 7.76 6.42 -14.59
N ALA A 173 8.51 5.77 -13.68
CA ALA A 173 9.64 6.41 -13.01
C ALA A 173 11.05 6.00 -13.51
N ILE A 174 11.24 4.79 -14.03
CA ILE A 174 12.56 4.32 -14.50
C ILE A 174 12.42 3.76 -15.91
N ASP A 175 12.82 4.56 -16.89
CA ASP A 175 13.06 4.10 -18.25
C ASP A 175 14.35 3.26 -18.24
N ILE A 176 14.26 1.98 -18.59
CA ILE A 176 15.42 1.07 -18.54
C ILE A 176 16.31 1.33 -19.76
N HIS A 177 17.44 2.00 -19.56
CA HIS A 177 18.39 2.30 -20.64
C HIS A 177 19.82 2.45 -20.13
N ILE A 178 20.78 2.27 -21.04
CA ILE A 178 22.20 2.54 -20.79
C ILE A 178 22.58 3.79 -21.60
N PRO A 179 22.99 4.90 -20.97
CA PRO A 179 23.51 6.06 -21.68
C PRO A 179 24.67 5.64 -22.60
N LEU A 180 24.64 6.04 -23.87
CA LEU A 180 25.61 5.58 -24.88
C LEU A 180 27.04 5.97 -24.47
N GLU A 181 27.20 7.13 -23.83
CA GLU A 181 28.48 7.67 -23.38
C GLU A 181 29.15 6.80 -22.29
N CYS A 182 28.40 5.94 -21.60
CA CYS A 182 28.95 5.00 -20.63
C CYS A 182 29.61 3.78 -21.28
N CYS A 183 29.30 3.51 -22.55
CA CYS A 183 29.84 2.37 -23.28
C CYS A 183 31.22 2.68 -23.90
N ASP A 184 31.58 3.95 -24.05
CA ASP A 184 32.77 4.39 -24.79
C ASP A 184 34.06 3.73 -24.27
N GLN A 185 34.24 3.63 -22.95
CA GLN A 185 35.43 3.02 -22.37
C GLN A 185 35.49 1.51 -22.60
N LEU A 186 34.36 0.81 -22.48
CA LEU A 186 34.30 -0.62 -22.81
C LEU A 186 34.60 -0.84 -24.31
N MET A 187 34.17 0.10 -25.15
CA MET A 187 34.38 0.06 -26.59
C MET A 187 35.74 0.64 -27.00
N ALA A 188 36.53 1.18 -26.06
CA ALA A 188 37.86 1.76 -26.28
C ALA A 188 38.92 0.67 -26.48
N ASN A 189 38.78 -0.10 -27.56
CA ASN A 189 39.88 -0.83 -28.20
C ASN A 189 39.66 -1.00 -29.72
N THR A 190 38.72 -0.25 -30.31
CA THR A 190 38.64 -0.02 -31.75
C THR A 190 39.26 1.34 -32.09
N ASN A 191 40.59 1.41 -32.19
CA ASN A 191 41.34 2.47 -32.88
C ASN A 191 41.09 3.97 -32.54
N ILE A 192 40.43 4.33 -31.44
CA ILE A 192 40.09 5.75 -31.15
C ILE A 192 41.33 6.65 -30.96
N LEU A 193 42.47 6.11 -30.50
CA LEU A 193 43.71 6.90 -30.35
C LEU A 193 44.51 7.08 -31.67
N LYS A 194 44.04 6.52 -32.80
CA LYS A 194 44.65 6.72 -34.12
C LYS A 194 43.79 7.56 -35.06
N ALA A 195 42.73 8.19 -34.56
CA ALA A 195 41.80 8.89 -35.43
C ALA A 195 42.34 10.28 -35.86
N ARG A 196 42.85 10.36 -37.09
CA ARG A 196 43.31 11.60 -37.74
C ARG A 196 42.55 11.87 -39.05
N SER A 197 41.53 11.08 -39.40
CA SER A 197 40.76 11.29 -40.63
C SER A 197 39.24 11.36 -40.41
N PRO A 198 38.48 11.96 -41.33
CA PRO A 198 37.01 11.99 -41.29
C PRO A 198 36.32 10.62 -41.45
N GLU A 199 37.09 9.54 -41.67
CA GLU A 199 36.59 8.19 -41.91
C GLU A 199 36.51 7.33 -40.62
N ASP A 200 36.99 7.85 -39.48
CA ASP A 200 36.90 7.20 -38.17
C ASP A 200 35.48 7.31 -37.62
N ARG A 201 34.58 6.46 -38.15
CA ARG A 201 33.19 6.39 -37.69
C ARG A 201 33.15 6.01 -36.21
N PRO A 202 32.29 6.66 -35.41
CA PRO A 202 32.03 6.24 -34.03
C PRO A 202 31.71 4.74 -33.94
N TRP A 203 32.11 4.09 -32.84
CA TRP A 203 32.05 2.63 -32.68
C TRP A 203 30.63 2.07 -32.85
N GLU A 204 29.60 2.86 -32.56
CA GLU A 204 28.21 2.45 -32.71
C GLU A 204 27.81 2.14 -34.16
N TYR A 205 28.45 2.78 -35.14
CA TYR A 205 28.22 2.48 -36.55
C TYR A 205 28.92 1.19 -36.99
N LEU A 206 29.97 0.81 -36.28
CA LEU A 206 30.81 -0.37 -36.54
C LEU A 206 30.29 -1.65 -35.86
N LEU A 207 29.22 -1.56 -35.05
CA LEU A 207 28.57 -2.73 -34.46
C LEU A 207 28.11 -3.71 -35.54
N HIS A 208 28.28 -5.01 -35.29
CA HIS A 208 27.73 -6.03 -36.17
C HIS A 208 26.20 -5.97 -36.19
N GLU A 209 25.60 -6.24 -37.36
CA GLU A 209 24.14 -6.18 -37.55
C GLU A 209 23.34 -7.01 -36.52
N PRO A 210 23.74 -8.24 -36.15
CA PRO A 210 23.07 -8.97 -35.07
C PRO A 210 23.04 -8.24 -33.72
N VAL A 211 24.07 -7.46 -33.39
CA VAL A 211 24.13 -6.67 -32.15
C VAL A 211 23.17 -5.48 -32.25
N LYS A 212 23.14 -4.77 -33.37
CA LYS A 212 22.20 -3.64 -33.61
C LYS A 212 20.74 -4.07 -33.56
N ILE A 213 20.43 -5.31 -33.95
CA ILE A 213 19.09 -5.89 -33.87
C ILE A 213 18.67 -6.09 -32.40
N LEU A 214 19.59 -6.56 -31.55
CA LEU A 214 19.31 -6.89 -30.16
C LEU A 214 19.41 -5.66 -29.24
N LEU A 215 20.35 -4.76 -29.52
CA LEU A 215 20.59 -3.50 -28.81
C LEU A 215 20.24 -2.33 -29.73
N ARG A 216 19.11 -1.69 -29.43
CA ARG A 216 18.67 -0.50 -30.16
C ARG A 216 19.37 0.71 -29.60
N ILE A 217 19.92 1.53 -30.50
CA ILE A 217 20.47 2.84 -30.17
C ILE A 217 19.43 3.87 -30.58
N GLU A 218 18.98 4.67 -29.63
CA GLU A 218 17.95 5.68 -29.83
C GLU A 218 18.36 7.01 -29.18
N ASP A 219 17.74 8.10 -29.64
CA ASP A 219 17.90 9.41 -29.00
C ASP A 219 17.15 9.41 -27.65
N LYS A 220 17.72 10.10 -26.66
CA LYS A 220 17.10 10.22 -25.33
C LYS A 220 15.75 10.93 -25.47
N GLN A 221 14.68 10.30 -24.97
CA GLN A 221 13.33 10.89 -25.02
C GLN A 221 13.23 12.25 -24.30
N ARG A 222 14.09 12.49 -23.29
CA ARG A 222 14.18 13.74 -22.53
C ARG A 222 15.65 14.14 -22.39
N GLY A 223 16.08 15.19 -23.10
CA GLY A 223 17.43 15.76 -23.00
C GLY A 223 18.32 15.47 -24.21
N SER A 224 19.60 15.82 -24.11
CA SER A 224 20.59 15.63 -25.18
C SER A 224 21.36 14.32 -25.02
N GLY A 225 21.57 13.58 -26.11
CA GLY A 225 22.41 12.39 -26.18
C GLY A 225 21.67 11.14 -26.64
N ARG A 226 22.38 10.01 -26.69
CA ARG A 226 21.85 8.72 -27.16
C ARG A 226 21.88 7.68 -26.05
N GLN A 227 21.09 6.62 -26.20
CA GLN A 227 20.99 5.54 -25.24
C GLN A 227 20.82 4.19 -25.92
N ILE A 228 21.21 3.13 -25.21
CA ILE A 228 21.03 1.74 -25.61
C ILE A 228 19.86 1.14 -24.84
N LYS A 229 18.97 0.46 -25.55
CA LYS A 229 17.86 -0.32 -24.99
C LYS A 229 17.73 -1.69 -25.63
N MET A 230 17.10 -2.60 -24.90
CA MET A 230 16.49 -3.80 -25.46
C MET A 230 14.98 -3.62 -25.53
N ALA A 231 14.35 -4.20 -26.55
CA ALA A 231 12.92 -4.00 -26.80
C ALA A 231 12.01 -4.47 -25.66
N HIS A 232 12.42 -5.49 -24.89
CA HIS A 232 11.62 -6.04 -23.80
C HIS A 232 12.47 -6.91 -22.85
N GLN A 233 12.08 -6.98 -21.56
CA GLN A 233 12.77 -7.78 -20.53
C GLN A 233 12.83 -9.29 -20.86
N ASN A 234 11.75 -9.86 -21.43
CA ASN A 234 11.76 -11.27 -21.86
C ASN A 234 12.79 -11.54 -22.97
N LEU A 235 12.99 -10.60 -23.89
CA LEU A 235 14.03 -10.73 -24.91
C LEU A 235 15.42 -10.68 -24.26
N ALA A 236 15.64 -9.76 -23.31
CA ALA A 236 16.88 -9.68 -22.54
C ALA A 236 17.20 -11.01 -21.83
N ARG A 237 16.20 -11.65 -21.20
CA ARG A 237 16.36 -12.96 -20.56
C ARG A 237 16.77 -14.04 -21.56
N GLN A 238 16.12 -14.10 -22.71
CA GLN A 238 16.46 -15.10 -23.73
C GLN A 238 17.87 -14.87 -24.30
N VAL A 239 18.28 -13.62 -24.52
CA VAL A 239 19.64 -13.29 -24.94
C VAL A 239 20.65 -13.72 -23.87
N LEU A 240 20.38 -13.43 -22.59
CA LEU A 240 21.25 -13.85 -21.49
C LEU A 240 21.39 -15.37 -21.42
N GLU A 241 20.30 -16.14 -21.55
CA GLU A 241 20.34 -17.61 -21.55
C GLU A 241 21.13 -18.17 -22.75
N CYS A 242 20.92 -17.64 -23.96
CA CYS A 242 21.71 -18.06 -25.13
C CYS A 242 23.21 -17.72 -24.97
N ILE A 243 23.54 -16.58 -24.34
CA ILE A 243 24.93 -16.23 -24.01
C ILE A 243 25.51 -17.20 -22.99
N LYS A 244 24.80 -17.50 -21.89
CA LYS A 244 25.21 -18.49 -20.87
C LYS A 244 25.52 -19.84 -21.51
N ASN A 245 24.65 -20.31 -22.42
CA ASN A 245 24.85 -21.57 -23.14
C ASN A 245 26.06 -21.52 -24.08
N LYS A 246 26.24 -20.43 -24.81
CA LYS A 246 27.36 -20.25 -25.76
C LYS A 246 28.72 -20.15 -25.05
N THR A 247 28.80 -19.44 -23.92
CA THR A 247 30.05 -19.23 -23.18
C THR A 247 30.27 -20.25 -22.05
N LYS A 248 29.26 -21.08 -21.75
CA LYS A 248 29.24 -22.01 -20.59
C LYS A 248 29.49 -21.29 -19.26
N GLN A 249 29.01 -20.05 -19.15
CA GLN A 249 29.15 -19.23 -17.95
C GLN A 249 27.89 -19.28 -17.08
N SER A 250 28.08 -19.28 -15.77
CA SER A 250 26.99 -19.11 -14.80
C SER A 250 26.55 -17.64 -14.71
N THR A 251 25.33 -17.40 -14.21
CA THR A 251 24.84 -16.05 -13.92
C THR A 251 25.77 -15.29 -12.96
N VAL A 252 26.36 -15.98 -11.97
CA VAL A 252 27.35 -15.41 -11.05
C VAL A 252 28.59 -14.92 -11.79
N SER A 253 29.16 -15.73 -12.67
CA SER A 253 30.36 -15.37 -13.43
C SER A 253 30.12 -14.11 -14.28
N ILE A 254 28.99 -14.07 -14.98
CA ILE A 254 28.59 -12.91 -15.80
C ILE A 254 28.39 -11.65 -14.93
N ALA A 255 27.76 -11.79 -13.76
CA ALA A 255 27.57 -10.67 -12.83
C ALA A 255 28.90 -10.13 -12.28
N LEU A 256 29.84 -11.02 -11.92
CA LEU A 256 31.18 -10.62 -11.46
C LEU A 256 31.96 -9.88 -12.55
N GLU A 257 31.91 -10.38 -13.80
CA GLU A 257 32.53 -9.69 -14.93
C GLU A 257 31.92 -8.32 -15.18
N TYR A 258 30.59 -8.22 -15.16
CA TYR A 258 29.88 -6.96 -15.32
C TYR A 258 30.32 -5.93 -14.26
N LEU A 259 30.37 -6.33 -12.99
CA LEU A 259 30.76 -5.45 -11.89
C LEU A 259 32.23 -4.98 -11.98
N LYS A 260 33.11 -5.74 -12.63
CA LYS A 260 34.51 -5.34 -12.90
C LYS A 260 34.66 -4.58 -14.21
N SER A 261 33.62 -4.52 -15.04
CA SER A 261 33.73 -4.03 -16.40
C SER A 261 33.91 -2.52 -16.48
N ASP A 262 34.52 -2.08 -17.58
CA ASP A 262 34.59 -0.68 -17.96
C ASP A 262 33.20 -0.06 -18.20
N LEU A 263 32.15 -0.86 -18.40
CA LEU A 263 30.79 -0.34 -18.54
C LEU A 263 30.27 0.25 -17.22
N LEU A 264 30.51 -0.40 -16.09
CA LEU A 264 30.11 0.10 -14.78
C LEU A 264 31.07 1.16 -14.25
N ASN A 265 32.37 0.95 -14.46
CA ASN A 265 33.46 1.75 -13.89
C ASN A 265 33.98 2.84 -14.83
N ASN A 266 33.17 3.25 -15.81
CA ASN A 266 33.54 4.27 -16.78
C ASN A 266 33.79 5.66 -16.16
N TYR A 267 34.41 6.55 -16.94
CA TYR A 267 34.64 7.95 -16.55
C TYR A 267 33.46 8.90 -16.79
N SER A 268 32.38 8.47 -17.45
CA SER A 268 31.23 9.33 -17.78
C SER A 268 30.44 9.72 -16.53
N TYR A 269 29.98 10.97 -16.49
CA TYR A 269 29.03 11.44 -15.48
C TYR A 269 27.68 10.70 -15.54
N ALA A 270 27.31 10.19 -16.72
CA ALA A 270 26.07 9.43 -16.90
C ALA A 270 26.08 8.05 -16.22
N LYS A 271 27.23 7.59 -15.69
CA LYS A 271 27.31 6.29 -14.99
C LYS A 271 26.41 6.19 -13.76
N VAL A 272 26.00 7.32 -13.19
CA VAL A 272 25.04 7.37 -12.07
C VAL A 272 23.75 6.61 -12.40
N PHE A 273 23.28 6.66 -13.66
CA PHE A 273 22.11 5.89 -14.10
C PHE A 273 22.36 4.38 -14.07
N ILE A 274 23.52 3.94 -14.54
CA ILE A 274 23.91 2.52 -14.51
C ILE A 274 24.14 2.05 -13.07
N HIS A 275 24.70 2.91 -12.20
CA HIS A 275 24.90 2.63 -10.78
C HIS A 275 23.56 2.40 -10.08
N GLU A 276 22.56 3.24 -10.33
CA GLU A 276 21.21 3.06 -9.77
C GLU A 276 20.54 1.79 -10.31
N MET A 277 20.62 1.52 -11.62
CA MET A 277 20.13 0.27 -12.20
C MET A 277 20.82 -0.97 -11.60
N THR A 278 22.13 -0.90 -11.40
CA THR A 278 22.91 -2.00 -10.81
C THR A 278 22.52 -2.23 -9.37
N LYS A 279 22.35 -1.15 -8.60
CA LYS A 279 21.84 -1.22 -7.23
C LYS A 279 20.48 -1.91 -7.20
N GLU A 280 19.52 -1.43 -8.00
CA GLU A 280 18.18 -2.03 -8.10
C GLU A 280 18.26 -3.52 -8.46
N MET A 281 19.06 -3.89 -9.47
CA MET A 281 19.29 -5.28 -9.86
C MET A 281 19.78 -6.16 -8.69
N LEU A 282 20.66 -5.63 -7.84
CA LEU A 282 21.26 -6.37 -6.72
C LEU A 282 20.33 -6.47 -5.51
N ILE A 283 19.52 -5.43 -5.20
CA ILE A 283 18.81 -5.33 -3.91
C ILE A 283 17.28 -5.39 -4.01
N ARG A 284 16.67 -5.03 -5.15
CA ARG A 284 15.22 -4.87 -5.25
C ARG A 284 14.53 -6.22 -5.22
N ARG A 285 13.77 -6.46 -4.15
CA ARG A 285 12.90 -7.62 -4.00
C ARG A 285 11.55 -7.34 -4.67
N LYS A 286 10.94 -8.38 -5.24
CA LYS A 286 9.56 -8.31 -5.68
C LYS A 286 8.63 -8.44 -4.48
N LYS A 287 7.66 -7.55 -4.37
CA LYS A 287 6.71 -7.47 -3.27
C LYS A 287 5.31 -7.15 -3.76
N GLU A 288 4.30 -7.84 -3.24
CA GLU A 288 2.89 -7.50 -3.48
C GLU A 288 2.61 -6.03 -3.12
N GLU A 289 3.35 -5.49 -2.15
CA GLU A 289 3.26 -4.10 -1.72
C GLU A 289 3.80 -3.08 -2.73
N TYR A 290 4.56 -3.54 -3.72
CA TYR A 290 5.03 -2.74 -4.86
C TYR A 290 4.21 -3.03 -6.13
N ASP A 291 3.03 -3.65 -5.98
CA ASP A 291 2.20 -4.19 -7.06
C ASP A 291 2.84 -5.35 -7.84
N ASP A 292 3.88 -5.99 -7.30
CA ASP A 292 4.48 -7.14 -7.96
C ASP A 292 3.58 -8.38 -7.80
N MET A 293 3.48 -9.17 -8.88
CA MET A 293 2.69 -10.42 -8.92
C MET A 293 3.19 -11.52 -7.96
N LYS A 294 4.44 -11.42 -7.48
CA LYS A 294 5.05 -12.42 -6.59
C LYS A 294 5.94 -11.77 -5.55
N ASN A 295 5.93 -12.34 -4.36
CA ASN A 295 6.82 -11.97 -3.26
C ASN A 295 8.13 -12.77 -3.34
N THR A 296 9.28 -12.10 -3.45
CA THR A 296 10.61 -12.71 -3.36
C THR A 296 11.27 -12.40 -2.01
N LYS A 297 12.15 -13.28 -1.57
CA LYS A 297 12.98 -13.12 -0.36
C LYS A 297 14.16 -12.19 -0.63
N PHE A 298 14.77 -12.30 -1.82
CA PHE A 298 15.87 -11.47 -2.29
C PHE A 298 15.56 -10.86 -3.66
N SER A 299 16.49 -10.11 -4.24
CA SER A 299 16.32 -9.64 -5.61
C SER A 299 16.19 -10.83 -6.57
N PRO A 300 15.46 -10.68 -7.69
CA PRO A 300 15.32 -11.76 -8.67
C PRO A 300 16.66 -12.32 -9.16
N LEU A 301 17.68 -11.46 -9.30
CA LEU A 301 19.05 -11.89 -9.63
C LEU A 301 19.63 -12.79 -8.53
N VAL A 302 19.55 -12.38 -7.27
CA VAL A 302 20.08 -13.16 -6.13
C VAL A 302 19.34 -14.50 -5.98
N GLU A 303 18.02 -14.52 -6.14
CA GLU A 303 17.26 -15.77 -6.11
C GLU A 303 17.61 -16.69 -7.27
N ASP A 304 17.87 -16.16 -8.47
CA ASP A 304 18.29 -16.97 -9.60
C ASP A 304 19.67 -17.59 -9.39
N MET A 305 20.65 -16.79 -8.94
CA MET A 305 21.99 -17.30 -8.67
C MET A 305 22.02 -18.34 -7.55
N LEU A 306 21.13 -18.23 -6.55
CA LEU A 306 21.04 -19.21 -5.46
C LEU A 306 20.46 -20.57 -5.87
N LYS A 307 19.90 -20.72 -7.08
CA LYS A 307 19.41 -22.02 -7.58
C LYS A 307 20.55 -22.95 -7.94
N ASP A 308 21.58 -22.41 -8.58
CA ASP A 308 22.63 -23.20 -9.25
C ASP A 308 24.05 -22.85 -8.77
N SER A 309 24.20 -22.00 -7.74
CA SER A 309 25.51 -21.59 -7.22
C SER A 309 25.54 -21.57 -5.69
N SER A 310 26.74 -21.67 -5.12
CA SER A 310 26.93 -21.61 -3.67
C SER A 310 26.65 -20.21 -3.13
N TYR A 311 26.30 -20.12 -1.85
CA TYR A 311 26.06 -18.83 -1.22
C TYR A 311 27.32 -17.95 -1.16
N GLN A 312 28.51 -18.57 -1.10
CA GLN A 312 29.80 -17.85 -1.10
C GLN A 312 30.02 -17.13 -2.43
N GLU A 313 29.68 -17.78 -3.54
CA GLU A 313 29.73 -17.20 -4.89
C GLU A 313 28.73 -16.04 -5.03
N VAL A 314 27.50 -16.22 -4.55
CA VAL A 314 26.47 -15.16 -4.53
C VAL A 314 26.89 -13.99 -3.64
N ALA A 315 27.46 -14.27 -2.47
CA ALA A 315 27.98 -13.25 -1.59
C ALA A 315 29.12 -12.49 -2.26
N ALA A 316 30.03 -13.15 -2.99
CA ALA A 316 31.11 -12.49 -3.72
C ALA A 316 30.60 -11.46 -4.75
N VAL A 317 29.48 -11.74 -5.44
CA VAL A 317 28.81 -10.78 -6.34
C VAL A 317 28.38 -9.53 -5.57
N LEU A 318 27.71 -9.71 -4.42
CA LEU A 318 27.22 -8.59 -3.63
C LEU A 318 28.36 -7.81 -2.94
N VAL A 319 29.43 -8.50 -2.49
CA VAL A 319 30.64 -7.86 -1.92
C VAL A 319 31.28 -6.96 -2.98
N LEU A 320 31.48 -7.49 -4.18
CA LEU A 320 32.03 -6.71 -5.28
C LEU A 320 31.10 -5.55 -5.66
N GLY A 321 29.78 -5.76 -5.70
CA GLY A 321 28.80 -4.70 -5.93
C GLY A 321 28.91 -3.59 -4.89
N TYR A 322 29.11 -3.94 -3.61
CA TYR A 322 29.37 -2.98 -2.55
C TYR A 322 30.72 -2.28 -2.72
N GLU A 323 31.77 -2.99 -3.13
CA GLU A 323 33.09 -2.38 -3.38
C GLU A 323 33.03 -1.30 -4.45
N GLN A 324 32.26 -1.52 -5.52
CA GLN A 324 32.11 -0.56 -6.63
C GLN A 324 31.18 0.61 -6.29
N LEU A 325 30.08 0.37 -5.55
CA LEU A 325 29.03 1.37 -5.35
C LEU A 325 29.02 2.02 -3.95
N LYS A 326 29.66 1.39 -2.96
CA LYS A 326 29.70 1.80 -1.54
C LYS A 326 28.32 2.11 -0.94
N ASP A 327 27.28 1.41 -1.39
CA ASP A 327 25.90 1.64 -0.98
C ASP A 327 25.51 0.77 0.24
N GLY A 328 24.96 1.41 1.27
CA GLY A 328 24.56 0.74 2.52
C GLY A 328 23.43 -0.28 2.36
N MET A 329 22.58 -0.19 1.33
CA MET A 329 21.57 -1.20 1.04
C MET A 329 22.17 -2.50 0.52
N ILE A 330 23.27 -2.43 -0.25
CA ILE A 330 23.99 -3.62 -0.69
C ILE A 330 24.61 -4.32 0.54
N ALA A 331 25.21 -3.56 1.45
CA ALA A 331 25.69 -4.09 2.73
C ALA A 331 24.56 -4.72 3.58
N GLN A 332 23.39 -4.08 3.66
CA GLN A 332 22.22 -4.65 4.33
C GLN A 332 21.76 -5.96 3.66
N GLN A 333 21.78 -6.01 2.33
CA GLN A 333 21.39 -7.19 1.56
C GLN A 333 22.39 -8.34 1.76
N LEU A 334 23.70 -8.06 1.83
CA LEU A 334 24.73 -9.01 2.25
C LEU A 334 24.44 -9.59 3.62
N ALA A 335 24.15 -8.74 4.61
CA ALA A 335 23.79 -9.20 5.95
C ALA A 335 22.60 -10.17 5.92
N ARG A 336 21.55 -9.86 5.14
CA ARG A 336 20.36 -10.72 4.99
C ARG A 336 20.65 -12.06 4.30
N VAL A 337 21.58 -12.11 3.34
CA VAL A 337 22.04 -13.36 2.73
C VAL A 337 22.78 -14.21 3.77
N TYR A 338 23.71 -13.62 4.52
CA TYR A 338 24.45 -14.35 5.56
C TYR A 338 23.56 -14.82 6.73
N ILE A 339 22.53 -14.04 7.11
CA ILE A 339 21.48 -14.51 8.03
C ILE A 339 20.82 -15.78 7.49
N HIS A 340 20.46 -15.79 6.20
CA HIS A 340 19.75 -16.91 5.61
C HIS A 340 20.56 -18.21 5.65
N VAL A 341 21.87 -18.14 5.42
CA VAL A 341 22.78 -19.29 5.45
C VAL A 341 23.38 -19.54 6.84
N LYS A 342 23.00 -18.75 7.84
CA LYS A 342 23.38 -18.89 9.26
C LYS A 342 24.86 -18.60 9.54
N GLU A 343 25.49 -17.77 8.72
CA GLU A 343 26.86 -17.26 8.92
C GLU A 343 26.82 -15.93 9.68
N PHE A 344 26.56 -16.00 10.99
CA PHE A 344 26.18 -14.83 11.77
C PHE A 344 27.30 -13.79 11.98
N GLU A 345 28.57 -14.19 12.01
CA GLU A 345 29.69 -13.24 12.16
C GLU A 345 29.85 -12.38 10.89
N MET A 346 29.71 -12.99 9.72
CA MET A 346 29.67 -12.25 8.45
C MET A 346 28.42 -11.37 8.38
N ALA A 347 27.27 -11.90 8.79
CA ALA A 347 26.03 -11.12 8.82
C ALA A 347 26.16 -9.87 9.70
N LYS A 348 26.79 -10.01 10.88
CA LYS A 348 27.05 -8.90 11.80
C LYS A 348 27.97 -7.86 11.17
N THR A 349 29.09 -8.29 10.61
CA THR A 349 30.06 -7.40 9.94
C THR A 349 29.40 -6.53 8.88
N TRP A 350 28.56 -7.13 8.03
CA TRP A 350 27.85 -6.41 6.98
C TRP A 350 26.70 -5.54 7.48
N ALA A 351 26.00 -5.96 8.54
CA ALA A 351 24.97 -5.13 9.18
C ALA A 351 25.58 -3.88 9.83
N ASP A 352 26.71 -4.04 10.54
CA ASP A 352 27.45 -2.93 11.15
C ASP A 352 28.04 -2.01 10.08
N THR A 353 28.48 -2.55 8.94
CA THR A 353 28.91 -1.76 7.77
C THR A 353 27.75 -0.94 7.20
N ALA A 354 26.55 -1.51 7.05
CA ALA A 354 25.39 -0.74 6.60
C ALA A 354 25.05 0.38 7.60
N ARG A 355 25.08 0.05 8.90
CA ARG A 355 24.83 1.01 9.99
C ARG A 355 25.85 2.16 10.01
N SER A 356 27.14 1.89 9.77
CA SER A 356 28.17 2.94 9.78
C SER A 356 28.01 3.93 8.61
N ILE A 357 27.53 3.48 7.46
CA ILE A 357 27.27 4.33 6.29
C ILE A 357 26.12 5.31 6.54
N ALA A 358 25.02 4.85 7.15
CA ALA A 358 23.90 5.72 7.49
C ALA A 358 23.32 5.38 8.88
N PRO A 359 23.92 5.91 9.97
CA PRO A 359 23.52 5.60 11.33
C PRO A 359 22.09 6.02 11.67
N GLN A 360 21.57 7.04 10.98
CA GLN A 360 20.20 7.54 11.17
C GLN A 360 19.14 6.71 10.45
N ARG A 361 19.53 5.67 9.71
CA ARG A 361 18.59 4.81 8.97
C ARG A 361 18.17 3.63 9.85
N PHE A 362 16.99 3.74 10.48
CA PHE A 362 16.45 2.71 11.37
C PHE A 362 16.41 1.30 10.74
N GLY A 363 16.20 1.18 9.42
CA GLY A 363 16.22 -0.12 8.73
C GLY A 363 17.57 -0.84 8.79
N PHE A 364 18.68 -0.11 8.89
CA PHE A 364 20.02 -0.69 9.06
C PHE A 364 20.20 -1.19 10.49
N ILE A 365 19.79 -0.41 11.49
CA ILE A 365 19.77 -0.82 12.91
C ILE A 365 18.88 -2.04 13.11
N HIS A 366 17.69 -2.05 12.51
CA HIS A 366 16.78 -3.19 12.52
C HIS A 366 17.45 -4.45 11.99
N THR A 367 18.27 -4.34 10.94
CA THR A 367 19.00 -5.49 10.40
C THR A 367 20.06 -6.01 11.38
N CYS A 368 20.77 -5.15 12.13
CA CYS A 368 21.65 -5.59 13.23
C CYS A 368 20.87 -6.39 14.28
N GLY A 369 19.66 -5.94 14.65
CA GLY A 369 18.79 -6.64 15.60
C GLY A 369 18.33 -8.00 15.06
N LEU A 370 17.99 -8.07 13.77
CA LEU A 370 17.66 -9.34 13.10
C LEU A 370 18.83 -10.33 13.10
N VAL A 371 20.08 -9.89 12.91
CA VAL A 371 21.25 -10.77 13.01
C VAL A 371 21.29 -11.44 14.38
N MET A 372 21.19 -10.65 15.46
CA MET A 372 21.24 -11.17 16.83
C MET A 372 20.06 -12.09 17.14
N ARG A 373 18.85 -11.73 16.72
CA ARG A 373 17.66 -12.55 16.92
C ARG A 373 17.75 -13.90 16.22
N GLU A 374 18.16 -13.93 14.95
CA GLU A 374 18.30 -15.18 14.19
C GLU A 374 19.48 -16.03 14.72
N LYS A 375 20.57 -15.38 15.17
CA LYS A 375 21.68 -16.06 15.87
C LYS A 375 21.19 -16.75 17.13
N PHE A 376 20.44 -16.04 17.98
CA PHE A 376 19.82 -16.60 19.18
C PHE A 376 18.90 -17.78 18.84
N SER A 377 17.94 -17.59 17.93
CA SER A 377 16.98 -18.63 17.51
C SER A 377 17.65 -19.89 16.95
N HIS A 378 18.75 -19.73 16.20
CA HIS A 378 19.50 -20.87 15.67
C HIS A 378 20.24 -21.64 16.77
N LEU A 379 20.96 -20.92 17.63
CA LEU A 379 21.80 -21.53 18.66
C LEU A 379 20.97 -22.16 19.79
N SER A 380 19.87 -21.51 20.20
CA SER A 380 18.94 -22.05 21.20
C SER A 380 18.34 -23.38 20.75
N LYS A 381 17.85 -23.47 19.50
CA LYS A 381 17.35 -24.74 18.92
C LYS A 381 18.42 -25.82 18.83
N LYS A 382 19.67 -25.46 18.56
CA LYS A 382 20.80 -26.40 18.50
C LYS A 382 21.11 -26.95 19.90
N MET A 383 20.98 -26.11 20.93
CA MET A 383 21.14 -26.50 22.33
C MET A 383 20.02 -27.46 22.76
N SER A 384 18.75 -27.13 22.50
CA SER A 384 17.60 -27.97 22.90
C SER A 384 17.57 -29.35 22.22
N LYS A 385 18.16 -29.50 21.02
CA LYS A 385 18.24 -30.79 20.30
C LYS A 385 19.36 -31.72 20.80
N LYS A 386 20.36 -31.19 21.52
CA LYS A 386 21.42 -32.00 22.14
C LYS A 386 20.94 -32.49 23.51
N THR A 387 19.88 -33.29 23.52
CA THR A 387 19.12 -33.73 24.70
C THR A 387 19.87 -34.65 25.69
N HIS A 388 21.20 -34.67 25.71
CA HIS A 388 21.98 -35.55 26.62
C HIS A 388 23.14 -34.89 27.35
N ILE A 389 23.39 -33.59 27.16
CA ILE A 389 24.43 -32.87 27.92
C ILE A 389 23.78 -31.59 28.46
N PRO A 390 23.74 -31.37 29.79
CA PRO A 390 23.34 -30.09 30.35
C PRO A 390 24.22 -29.00 29.73
N SER A 391 23.63 -27.99 29.09
CA SER A 391 24.40 -26.82 28.68
C SER A 391 25.01 -26.19 29.93
N ASN A 392 26.32 -25.97 29.94
CA ASN A 392 26.96 -25.26 31.04
C ASN A 392 26.31 -23.87 31.19
N ILE A 393 26.17 -23.38 32.43
CA ILE A 393 25.62 -22.07 32.79
C ILE A 393 26.21 -20.96 31.90
N SER A 394 27.51 -21.02 31.62
CA SER A 394 28.20 -20.07 30.73
C SER A 394 27.60 -20.01 29.32
N ASP A 395 27.21 -21.16 28.74
CA ASP A 395 26.61 -21.19 27.40
C ASP A 395 25.18 -20.63 27.44
N GLN A 396 24.43 -20.87 28.52
CA GLN A 396 23.09 -20.34 28.72
C GLN A 396 23.11 -18.82 28.82
N ILE A 397 24.00 -18.28 29.66
CA ILE A 397 24.20 -16.84 29.84
C ILE A 397 24.61 -16.19 28.52
N SER A 398 25.55 -16.78 27.78
CA SER A 398 25.98 -16.26 26.48
C SER A 398 24.81 -16.16 25.47
N LEU A 399 23.90 -17.16 25.44
CA LEU A 399 22.71 -17.09 24.59
C LEU A 399 21.72 -16.01 25.06
N ILE A 400 21.50 -15.89 26.36
CA ILE A 400 20.64 -14.85 26.95
C ILE A 400 21.18 -13.46 26.62
N GLU A 401 22.50 -13.27 26.68
CA GLU A 401 23.15 -12.01 26.29
C GLU A 401 22.95 -11.68 24.81
N ILE A 402 22.99 -12.67 23.91
CA ILE A 402 22.67 -12.43 22.48
C ILE A 402 21.22 -11.97 22.32
N ALA A 403 20.28 -12.56 23.06
CA ALA A 403 18.88 -12.13 23.04
C ALA A 403 18.71 -10.69 23.57
N PHE A 404 19.38 -10.35 24.67
CA PHE A 404 19.37 -8.98 25.18
C PHE A 404 20.03 -7.99 24.21
N GLN A 405 21.10 -8.36 23.53
CA GLN A 405 21.69 -7.52 22.47
C GLN A 405 20.67 -7.24 21.36
N ALA A 406 19.88 -8.23 20.94
CA ALA A 406 18.81 -8.01 19.97
C ALA A 406 17.74 -7.04 20.49
N ILE A 407 17.30 -7.20 21.74
CA ILE A 407 16.33 -6.31 22.41
C ILE A 407 16.86 -4.88 22.49
N ASP A 408 18.12 -4.71 22.92
CA ASP A 408 18.76 -3.41 23.06
C ASP A 408 18.87 -2.69 21.69
N ILE A 409 19.21 -3.42 20.62
CA ILE A 409 19.26 -2.87 19.26
C ILE A 409 17.87 -2.49 18.74
N PHE A 410 16.84 -3.32 18.98
CA PHE A 410 15.47 -2.94 18.57
C PHE A 410 14.97 -1.73 19.35
N ASN A 411 15.25 -1.64 20.65
CA ASN A 411 14.95 -0.47 21.46
C ASN A 411 15.70 0.79 20.99
N GLU A 412 16.94 0.64 20.53
CA GLU A 412 17.66 1.74 19.89
C GLU A 412 16.94 2.21 18.61
N ALA A 413 16.50 1.26 17.77
CA ALA A 413 15.77 1.58 16.54
C ALA A 413 14.43 2.27 16.83
N THR A 414 13.67 1.84 17.84
CA THR A 414 12.41 2.49 18.23
C THR A 414 12.63 3.90 18.80
N ARG A 415 13.65 4.10 19.65
CA ARG A 415 14.03 5.44 20.12
C ARG A 415 14.45 6.35 18.99
N LEU A 416 15.17 5.84 17.99
CA LEU A 416 15.55 6.60 16.82
C LEU A 416 14.33 7.00 15.99
N ILE A 417 13.36 6.09 15.81
CA ILE A 417 12.09 6.40 15.16
C ILE A 417 11.37 7.52 15.88
N MET A 418 11.26 7.44 17.21
CA MET A 418 10.64 8.49 18.02
C MET A 418 11.38 9.82 17.88
N LYS A 419 12.73 9.81 17.96
CA LYS A 419 13.56 11.01 17.87
C LYS A 419 13.47 11.68 16.49
N LEU A 420 13.45 10.89 15.42
CA LEU A 420 13.37 11.39 14.05
C LEU A 420 11.95 11.72 13.61
N ASN A 421 10.95 11.50 14.49
CA ASN A 421 9.54 11.49 14.12
C ASN A 421 9.30 10.65 12.86
N ALA A 422 9.98 9.51 12.76
CA ALA A 422 9.91 8.64 11.58
C ALA A 422 8.62 7.81 11.58
N SER A 423 8.12 7.46 10.40
CA SER A 423 7.01 6.50 10.29
C SER A 423 7.38 5.21 11.02
N SER A 424 6.55 4.83 12.00
CA SER A 424 6.74 3.64 12.82
C SER A 424 6.70 2.38 11.97
N ASP A 425 7.82 1.65 11.93
CA ASP A 425 7.85 0.31 11.36
C ASP A 425 7.27 -0.67 12.37
N LEU A 426 6.04 -1.12 12.11
CA LEU A 426 5.33 -2.14 12.89
C LEU A 426 6.19 -3.39 13.13
N LEU A 427 7.09 -3.70 12.19
CA LEU A 427 7.97 -4.86 12.28
C LEU A 427 8.95 -4.74 13.45
N ILE A 428 9.48 -3.56 13.76
CA ILE A 428 10.47 -3.40 14.85
C ILE A 428 9.83 -3.71 16.20
N TYR A 429 8.62 -3.18 16.46
CA TYR A 429 7.90 -3.46 17.70
C TYR A 429 7.47 -4.93 17.78
N ALA A 430 6.97 -5.51 16.69
CA ALA A 430 6.64 -6.93 16.63
C ALA A 430 7.86 -7.82 16.87
N ASP A 431 9.01 -7.48 16.26
CA ASP A 431 10.25 -8.22 16.41
C ASP A 431 10.82 -8.10 17.83
N THR A 432 10.61 -6.97 18.51
CA THR A 432 10.93 -6.77 19.93
C THR A 432 10.11 -7.73 20.81
N ILE A 433 8.79 -7.78 20.61
CA ILE A 433 7.93 -8.71 21.36
C ILE A 433 8.32 -10.17 21.06
N ASP A 434 8.57 -10.49 19.79
CA ASP A 434 8.95 -11.85 19.36
C ASP A 434 10.25 -12.33 20.03
N ILE A 435 11.28 -11.48 20.15
CA ILE A 435 12.52 -11.89 20.83
C ILE A 435 12.34 -12.01 22.35
N ILE A 436 11.54 -11.15 22.98
CA ILE A 436 11.22 -11.26 24.42
C ILE A 436 10.55 -12.62 24.69
N LEU A 437 9.55 -12.98 23.89
CA LEU A 437 8.85 -14.26 24.03
C LEU A 437 9.77 -15.45 23.78
N GLN A 438 10.65 -15.38 22.77
CA GLN A 438 11.63 -16.45 22.51
C GLN A 438 12.64 -16.60 23.65
N LEU A 439 13.11 -15.49 24.23
CA LEU A 439 14.00 -15.49 25.39
C LEU A 439 13.33 -16.14 26.59
N LEU A 440 12.10 -15.74 26.91
CA LEU A 440 11.37 -16.28 28.06
C LEU A 440 11.05 -17.77 27.90
N SER A 441 10.67 -18.22 26.69
CA SER A 441 10.52 -19.64 26.40
C SER A 441 11.83 -20.41 26.60
N PHE A 442 12.95 -19.90 26.08
CA PHE A 442 14.26 -20.53 26.28
C PHE A 442 14.62 -20.65 27.77
N VAL A 443 14.45 -19.59 28.54
CA VAL A 443 14.74 -19.57 29.98
C VAL A 443 13.86 -20.57 30.72
N SER A 444 12.55 -20.61 30.43
CA SER A 444 11.62 -21.55 31.05
C SER A 444 11.88 -23.02 30.72
N GLU A 445 12.63 -23.31 29.65
CA GLU A 445 12.92 -24.69 29.24
C GLU A 445 14.31 -25.17 29.70
N ASN A 446 15.25 -24.24 29.90
CA ASN A 446 16.67 -24.58 30.01
C ASN A 446 17.34 -24.11 31.31
N VAL A 447 16.77 -23.17 32.05
CA VAL A 447 17.40 -22.61 33.26
C VAL A 447 16.67 -23.10 34.50
N GLU A 448 17.39 -23.72 35.43
CA GLU A 448 16.87 -24.01 36.78
C GLU A 448 17.03 -22.76 37.65
N PRO A 449 16.06 -22.41 38.52
CA PRO A 449 14.80 -23.12 38.82
C PRO A 449 13.61 -22.71 37.91
N PHE A 450 13.86 -21.96 36.83
CA PHE A 450 12.82 -21.37 35.98
C PHE A 450 11.99 -22.35 35.14
N LYS A 451 12.32 -23.65 35.15
CA LYS A 451 11.44 -24.69 34.60
C LYS A 451 10.10 -24.77 35.33
N GLU A 452 10.08 -24.38 36.60
CA GLU A 452 8.83 -24.11 37.30
C GLU A 452 8.33 -22.70 36.92
N LEU A 453 7.31 -22.64 36.06
CA LEU A 453 6.80 -21.36 35.52
C LEU A 453 6.31 -20.39 36.59
N SER A 454 5.83 -20.88 37.73
CA SER A 454 5.47 -20.07 38.91
C SER A 454 6.69 -19.34 39.49
N VAL A 455 7.85 -19.99 39.54
CA VAL A 455 9.12 -19.41 40.02
C VAL A 455 9.62 -18.36 39.05
N LEU A 456 9.62 -18.67 37.75
CA LEU A 456 9.97 -17.69 36.71
C LEU A 456 9.03 -16.47 36.73
N HIS A 457 7.72 -16.70 36.84
CA HIS A 457 6.75 -15.63 36.97
C HIS A 457 7.07 -14.73 38.15
N ASN A 458 7.25 -15.31 39.35
CA ASN A 458 7.60 -14.56 40.56
C ASN A 458 8.87 -13.73 40.39
N TYR A 459 9.89 -14.27 39.71
CA TYR A 459 11.16 -13.59 39.42
C TYR A 459 11.00 -12.41 38.46
N LEU A 460 10.11 -12.51 37.47
CA LEU A 460 9.85 -11.44 36.51
C LEU A 460 9.02 -10.30 37.10
N VAL A 461 8.03 -10.61 37.96
CA VAL A 461 7.07 -9.60 38.46
C VAL A 461 7.45 -9.00 39.80
N SER A 462 8.19 -9.72 40.64
CA SER A 462 8.56 -9.25 41.99
C SER A 462 9.93 -8.54 41.94
N PRO A 463 10.03 -7.26 42.33
CA PRO A 463 11.28 -6.51 42.20
C PRO A 463 12.43 -7.04 43.05
N ASP A 464 12.15 -7.70 44.19
CA ASP A 464 13.20 -8.16 45.11
C ASP A 464 13.40 -9.68 45.10
N PHE A 465 12.50 -10.45 44.46
CA PHE A 465 12.62 -11.91 44.44
C PHE A 465 13.74 -12.34 43.48
N ILE A 466 14.65 -13.16 44.00
CA ILE A 466 15.67 -13.90 43.28
C ILE A 466 15.68 -15.30 43.90
N PRO A 467 15.47 -16.39 43.13
CA PRO A 467 15.52 -17.74 43.67
C PRO A 467 16.91 -18.08 44.22
N GLU A 468 16.98 -18.73 45.39
CA GLU A 468 18.24 -19.13 46.01
C GLU A 468 19.01 -20.16 45.17
N GLU A 469 18.28 -20.98 44.41
CA GLU A 469 18.84 -21.99 43.52
C GLU A 469 19.38 -21.42 42.20
N LEU A 470 19.14 -20.13 41.94
CA LEU A 470 19.63 -19.48 40.73
C LEU A 470 21.13 -19.17 40.88
N PRO A 471 21.99 -19.63 39.93
CA PRO A 471 23.43 -19.37 40.02
C PRO A 471 23.78 -17.87 40.03
N GLU A 472 24.80 -17.49 40.81
CA GLU A 472 25.22 -16.09 40.98
C GLU A 472 25.66 -15.43 39.67
N GLU A 473 26.09 -16.22 38.68
CA GLU A 473 26.49 -15.74 37.36
C GLU A 473 25.34 -15.05 36.60
N TYR A 474 24.09 -15.31 36.97
CA TYR A 474 22.91 -14.61 36.44
C TYR A 474 22.73 -13.19 37.02
N GLY A 475 23.48 -12.84 38.08
CA GLY A 475 23.44 -11.56 38.80
C GLY A 475 23.31 -10.32 37.90
N PRO A 476 24.21 -10.12 36.91
CA PRO A 476 24.17 -8.96 36.02
C PRO A 476 22.92 -8.85 35.14
N LEU A 477 22.16 -9.94 35.00
CA LEU A 477 20.98 -10.01 34.12
C LEU A 477 19.66 -9.74 34.85
N HIS A 478 19.62 -9.73 36.18
CA HIS A 478 18.38 -9.58 36.96
C HIS A 478 17.58 -8.34 36.57
N ASN A 479 18.23 -7.18 36.52
CA ASN A 479 17.57 -5.93 36.13
C ASN A 479 17.06 -5.96 34.69
N LYS A 480 17.80 -6.60 33.78
CA LYS A 480 17.39 -6.73 32.37
C LYS A 480 16.14 -7.60 32.24
N PHE A 481 16.07 -8.71 32.96
CA PHE A 481 14.87 -9.57 32.99
C PHE A 481 13.64 -8.84 33.54
N LYS A 482 13.80 -8.11 34.64
CA LYS A 482 12.72 -7.36 35.28
C LYS A 482 12.21 -6.21 34.38
N ALA A 483 13.07 -5.63 33.55
CA ALA A 483 12.68 -4.59 32.59
C ALA A 483 11.90 -5.12 31.36
N LEU A 484 11.87 -6.43 31.11
CA LEU A 484 11.20 -7.01 29.93
C LEU A 484 9.70 -6.73 29.89
N TYR A 485 9.06 -6.64 31.05
CA TYR A 485 7.63 -6.34 31.16
C TYR A 485 7.30 -4.98 30.53
N GLU A 486 7.97 -3.92 30.97
CA GLU A 486 7.73 -2.56 30.48
C GLU A 486 8.08 -2.42 29.00
N MET A 487 9.17 -3.06 28.56
CA MET A 487 9.56 -3.08 27.15
C MET A 487 8.50 -3.76 26.27
N GLY A 488 8.01 -4.92 26.69
CA GLY A 488 6.97 -5.66 25.98
C GLY A 488 5.64 -4.91 25.92
N GLU A 489 5.15 -4.40 27.06
CA GLU A 489 3.91 -3.63 27.12
C GLU A 489 3.98 -2.33 26.30
N SER A 490 5.12 -1.63 26.35
CA SER A 490 5.35 -0.46 25.50
C SER A 490 5.30 -0.84 24.01
N ALA A 491 5.95 -1.93 23.60
CA ALA A 491 5.90 -2.40 22.22
C ALA A 491 4.48 -2.82 21.78
N PHE A 492 3.73 -3.52 22.63
CA PHE A 492 2.33 -3.86 22.36
C PHE A 492 1.47 -2.61 22.15
N ARG A 493 1.63 -1.58 23.00
CA ARG A 493 0.89 -0.32 22.88
C ARG A 493 1.08 0.32 21.50
N HIS A 494 2.32 0.44 21.04
CA HIS A 494 2.61 1.00 19.72
C HIS A 494 2.00 0.17 18.58
N VAL A 495 2.06 -1.15 18.67
CA VAL A 495 1.44 -2.03 17.67
C VAL A 495 -0.08 -1.88 17.68
N GLU A 496 -0.70 -1.81 18.86
CA GLU A 496 -2.15 -1.65 19.02
C GLU A 496 -2.62 -0.28 18.48
N ASP A 497 -1.93 0.79 18.82
CA ASP A 497 -2.23 2.15 18.33
C ASP A 497 -2.17 2.24 16.81
N LEU A 498 -1.15 1.63 16.21
CA LEU A 498 -0.97 1.64 14.76
C LEU A 498 -2.04 0.80 14.06
N ILE A 499 -2.20 -0.48 14.44
CA ILE A 499 -3.08 -1.41 13.73
C ILE A 499 -4.56 -1.06 13.92
N PHE A 500 -4.96 -0.62 15.11
CA PHE A 500 -6.37 -0.52 15.45
C PHE A 500 -6.88 0.89 15.59
N CYS A 501 -6.07 1.84 16.07
CA CYS A 501 -6.52 3.21 16.32
C CYS A 501 -6.28 4.12 15.10
N HIS A 502 -5.18 3.93 14.36
CA HIS A 502 -4.69 4.93 13.41
C HIS A 502 -4.59 4.50 11.93
N THR A 503 -4.76 3.21 11.60
CA THR A 503 -4.70 2.77 10.19
C THR A 503 -5.91 1.92 9.75
N THR A 504 -6.65 2.39 8.76
CA THR A 504 -7.16 1.52 7.70
C THR A 504 -6.11 1.47 6.59
N ILE A 505 -5.31 0.40 6.56
CA ILE A 505 -4.23 0.25 5.58
C ILE A 505 -4.85 -0.19 4.25
N TYR A 506 -5.49 0.73 3.53
CA TYR A 506 -5.96 0.48 2.17
C TYR A 506 -5.75 1.72 1.31
N GLU A 507 -4.81 1.63 0.37
CA GLU A 507 -4.74 2.56 -0.75
C GLU A 507 -5.88 2.25 -1.73
N ARG A 508 -6.96 3.05 -1.72
CA ARG A 508 -7.84 3.16 -2.89
C ARG A 508 -7.43 4.40 -3.68
N LYS A 509 -6.68 4.23 -4.79
CA LYS A 509 -6.53 5.33 -5.77
C LYS A 509 -7.93 5.75 -6.25
N HIS A 510 -8.12 7.04 -6.52
CA HIS A 510 -9.35 7.63 -7.08
C HIS A 510 -9.61 7.29 -8.55
N PHE A 511 -8.97 6.24 -9.08
CA PHE A 511 -9.19 5.75 -10.42
C PHE A 511 -9.23 4.23 -10.36
N HIS A 512 -10.37 3.68 -10.79
CA HIS A 512 -10.78 2.29 -10.66
C HIS A 512 -9.65 1.32 -11.00
N THR A 513 -8.94 0.80 -10.00
CA THR A 513 -7.93 -0.26 -10.15
C THR A 513 -7.76 -1.00 -8.83
N LYS A 514 -7.38 -2.28 -8.92
CA LYS A 514 -7.31 -3.28 -7.84
C LYS A 514 -7.04 -2.69 -6.45
N GLU A 515 -7.92 -3.05 -5.53
CA GLU A 515 -7.79 -2.78 -4.11
C GLU A 515 -6.40 -3.18 -3.59
N ARG A 516 -5.56 -2.19 -3.27
CA ARG A 516 -4.28 -2.47 -2.62
C ARG A 516 -4.57 -2.98 -1.23
N LYS A 517 -4.30 -4.27 -1.02
CA LYS A 517 -4.41 -4.94 0.27
C LYS A 517 -3.41 -4.33 1.24
N GLU A 518 -3.75 -4.31 2.53
CA GLU A 518 -2.83 -3.97 3.62
C GLU A 518 -1.44 -4.60 3.41
N HIS A 519 -0.37 -3.85 3.70
CA HIS A 519 1.02 -4.34 3.60
C HIS A 519 1.09 -5.74 4.25
N ARG A 520 1.62 -6.75 3.55
CA ARG A 520 1.56 -8.15 4.02
C ARG A 520 2.23 -8.31 5.39
N SER A 521 3.36 -7.64 5.61
CA SER A 521 4.00 -7.54 6.92
C SER A 521 3.06 -7.07 8.03
N ASN A 522 2.25 -6.03 7.80
CA ASN A 522 1.31 -5.51 8.79
C ASN A 522 0.16 -6.50 9.04
N ARG A 523 -0.39 -7.11 7.98
CA ARG A 523 -1.35 -8.22 8.12
C ARG A 523 -0.79 -9.36 8.95
N ASN A 524 0.45 -9.77 8.67
CA ASN A 524 1.11 -10.85 9.41
C ASN A 524 1.29 -10.49 10.89
N VAL A 525 1.63 -9.25 11.24
CA VAL A 525 1.70 -8.79 12.63
C VAL A 525 0.31 -8.86 13.26
N LYS A 526 -0.71 -8.32 12.60
CA LYS A 526 -2.11 -8.36 13.06
C LYS A 526 -2.59 -9.79 13.35
N PHE A 527 -2.28 -10.76 12.49
CA PHE A 527 -2.66 -12.16 12.70
C PHE A 527 -1.92 -12.84 13.86
N ARG A 528 -0.66 -12.48 14.10
CA ARG A 528 0.15 -13.07 15.19
C ARG A 528 -0.09 -12.40 16.54
N LEU A 529 -0.57 -11.16 16.54
CA LEU A 529 -0.73 -10.34 17.75
C LEU A 529 -1.51 -11.05 18.88
N PRO A 530 -2.65 -11.72 18.64
CA PRO A 530 -3.39 -12.38 19.73
C PRO A 530 -2.62 -13.54 20.38
N ASP A 531 -1.82 -14.29 19.59
CA ASP A 531 -0.96 -15.36 20.11
C ASP A 531 0.19 -14.78 20.93
N MET A 532 0.83 -13.73 20.42
CA MET A 532 1.91 -13.01 21.13
C MET A 532 1.42 -12.45 22.47
N GLN A 533 0.26 -11.79 22.49
CA GLN A 533 -0.37 -11.30 23.73
C GLN A 533 -0.68 -12.44 24.70
N SER A 534 -1.16 -13.59 24.19
CA SER A 534 -1.47 -14.75 25.04
C SER A 534 -0.22 -15.33 25.69
N LYS A 535 0.87 -15.46 24.95
CA LYS A 535 2.16 -15.93 25.47
C LYS A 535 2.74 -14.94 26.48
N PHE A 536 2.66 -13.64 26.18
CA PHE A 536 3.13 -12.60 27.09
C PHE A 536 2.39 -12.62 28.43
N SER A 537 1.05 -12.73 28.38
CA SER A 537 0.20 -12.89 29.57
C SER A 537 0.52 -14.15 30.38
N ASN A 538 1.03 -15.22 29.76
CA ASN A 538 1.44 -16.42 30.49
C ASN A 538 2.68 -16.21 31.37
N PHE A 539 3.60 -15.32 30.98
CA PHE A 539 4.82 -15.03 31.74
C PHE A 539 4.62 -13.92 32.76
N PHE A 540 3.87 -12.87 32.41
CA PHE A 540 3.74 -11.65 33.23
C PHE A 540 2.36 -11.47 33.89
N GLY A 541 1.34 -12.23 33.47
CA GLY A 541 -0.01 -12.11 34.02
C GLY A 541 -0.19 -12.90 35.32
N GLU A 542 -0.91 -12.31 36.27
CA GLU A 542 -1.24 -12.94 37.55
C GLU A 542 -2.41 -13.91 37.39
N LYS A 543 -2.21 -15.17 37.78
CA LYS A 543 -3.22 -16.25 37.65
C LYS A 543 -3.74 -16.78 38.99
N GLY A 544 -2.97 -16.69 40.07
CA GLY A 544 -3.37 -17.19 41.39
C GLY A 544 -4.44 -16.33 42.06
N GLU A 545 -5.40 -16.92 42.77
CA GLU A 545 -6.49 -16.18 43.42
C GLU A 545 -6.00 -15.30 44.60
N ASP A 546 -4.97 -15.76 45.30
CA ASP A 546 -4.45 -15.12 46.52
C ASP A 546 -3.25 -14.21 46.26
N MET A 547 -3.33 -13.00 46.83
CA MET A 547 -2.22 -12.04 46.86
C MET A 547 -1.23 -12.43 47.96
N LYS A 548 0.06 -12.50 47.65
CA LYS A 548 1.11 -12.74 48.67
C LYS A 548 1.20 -11.57 49.64
N GLU A 549 1.60 -11.84 50.88
CA GLU A 549 1.72 -10.83 51.95
C GLU A 549 2.65 -9.65 51.59
N ILE A 550 3.69 -9.87 50.78
CA ILE A 550 4.57 -8.79 50.32
C ILE A 550 3.86 -7.74 49.46
N TYR A 551 2.77 -8.11 48.78
CA TYR A 551 1.96 -7.21 47.97
C TYR A 551 0.92 -6.46 48.78
N THR A 552 0.62 -6.87 50.02
CA THR A 552 -0.38 -6.19 50.85
C THR A 552 0.23 -5.00 51.61
N THR A 553 1.54 -5.03 51.86
CA THR A 553 2.28 -4.02 52.63
C THR A 553 2.77 -2.84 51.80
N ASP A 554 3.16 -3.05 50.54
CA ASP A 554 3.63 -2.00 49.62
C ASP A 554 2.53 -1.62 48.59
N PRO A 555 2.03 -0.36 48.59
CA PRO A 555 1.02 0.10 47.65
C PRO A 555 1.38 -0.03 46.16
N ASP A 556 2.65 0.16 45.80
CA ASP A 556 3.11 0.10 44.40
C ASP A 556 3.20 -1.34 43.90
N LEU A 557 3.64 -2.26 44.76
CA LEU A 557 3.62 -3.70 44.47
C LEU A 557 2.18 -4.19 44.38
N ARG A 558 1.31 -3.74 45.29
CA ARG A 558 -0.12 -4.05 45.25
C ARG A 558 -0.76 -3.64 43.91
N ASN A 559 -0.48 -2.42 43.47
CA ASN A 559 -0.99 -1.90 42.19
C ASN A 559 -0.44 -2.70 41.00
N ARG A 560 0.84 -3.08 41.03
CA ARG A 560 1.44 -3.95 40.01
C ARG A 560 0.74 -5.30 39.94
N TRP A 561 0.43 -5.93 41.07
CA TRP A 561 -0.31 -7.19 41.11
C TRP A 561 -1.69 -7.07 40.47
N TYR A 562 -2.45 -6.01 40.79
CA TYR A 562 -3.76 -5.79 40.15
C TYR A 562 -3.65 -5.54 38.64
N ARG A 563 -2.63 -4.82 38.17
CA ARG A 563 -2.36 -4.68 36.73
C ARG A 563 -1.96 -6.01 36.09
N GLY A 564 -1.20 -6.84 36.81
CA GLY A 564 -0.88 -8.21 36.42
C GLY A 564 -2.13 -9.08 36.28
N LYS A 565 -3.13 -8.92 37.17
CA LYS A 565 -4.43 -9.58 37.06
C LYS A 565 -5.17 -9.16 35.80
N LEU A 566 -5.26 -7.86 35.53
CA LEU A 566 -5.85 -7.32 34.31
C LEU A 566 -5.15 -7.88 33.06
N LEU A 567 -3.82 -7.99 33.08
CA LEU A 567 -3.06 -8.60 31.98
C LEU A 567 -3.34 -10.11 31.82
N GLY A 568 -3.39 -10.86 32.92
CA GLY A 568 -3.78 -12.28 32.94
C GLY A 568 -5.16 -12.50 32.31
N MET A 569 -6.07 -11.58 32.60
CA MET A 569 -7.42 -11.56 32.05
C MET A 569 -7.49 -10.97 30.63
N LYS A 570 -6.40 -10.41 30.08
CA LYS A 570 -6.41 -9.66 28.81
C LYS A 570 -7.43 -8.52 28.82
N ALA A 571 -7.44 -7.75 29.89
CA ALA A 571 -8.30 -6.58 30.13
C ALA A 571 -7.46 -5.34 30.48
N ASN A 572 -6.21 -5.27 30.01
CA ASN A 572 -5.23 -4.23 30.35
C ASN A 572 -5.02 -3.14 29.26
N SER A 573 -5.79 -3.16 28.18
CA SER A 573 -5.79 -2.09 27.17
C SER A 573 -7.16 -1.92 26.51
N PHE A 574 -7.42 -0.75 25.92
CA PHE A 574 -8.62 -0.44 25.15
C PHE A 574 -8.98 -1.56 24.17
N ILE A 575 -8.03 -1.97 23.32
CA ILE A 575 -8.27 -3.01 22.30
C ILE A 575 -8.59 -4.35 22.94
N LYS A 576 -7.82 -4.78 23.93
CA LYS A 576 -8.03 -6.08 24.59
C LYS A 576 -9.40 -6.16 25.28
N ILE A 577 -9.87 -5.06 25.87
CA ILE A 577 -11.19 -4.97 26.50
C ILE A 577 -12.30 -5.18 25.45
N PHE A 578 -12.24 -4.50 24.31
CA PHE A 578 -13.25 -4.66 23.25
C PHE A 578 -13.10 -5.95 22.43
N ASP A 579 -11.92 -6.59 22.45
CA ASP A 579 -11.72 -7.93 21.91
C ASP A 579 -12.50 -9.00 22.70
N ILE A 580 -12.70 -8.84 24.00
CA ILE A 580 -13.57 -9.72 24.79
C ILE A 580 -15.00 -9.71 24.22
N ILE A 581 -15.49 -8.55 23.78
CA ILE A 581 -16.80 -8.43 23.10
C ILE A 581 -16.75 -9.10 21.72
N ALA A 582 -15.65 -8.93 20.98
CA ALA A 582 -15.48 -9.55 19.65
C ALA A 582 -15.56 -11.08 19.69
N LEU A 583 -15.05 -11.71 20.75
CA LEU A 583 -15.02 -13.17 20.90
C LEU A 583 -16.42 -13.78 21.11
N ILE A 584 -17.41 -12.99 21.57
CA ILE A 584 -18.82 -13.42 21.65
C ILE A 584 -19.33 -13.76 20.25
N LYS A 585 -19.07 -12.89 19.26
CA LYS A 585 -19.53 -13.08 17.88
C LYS A 585 -18.82 -14.24 17.17
N LYS A 586 -17.56 -14.52 17.54
CA LYS A 586 -16.78 -15.68 17.05
C LYS A 586 -17.25 -17.02 17.68
N LYS A 587 -18.34 -17.03 18.46
CA LYS A 587 -18.85 -18.20 19.22
C LYS A 587 -17.80 -18.83 20.15
N LYS A 588 -16.76 -18.08 20.52
CA LYS A 588 -15.68 -18.54 21.41
C LYS A 588 -16.01 -18.36 22.89
N HIS A 589 -16.84 -17.37 23.20
CA HIS A 589 -17.38 -17.11 24.54
C HIS A 589 -18.88 -16.88 24.45
N ASN A 590 -19.61 -17.24 25.51
CA ASN A 590 -21.01 -16.81 25.65
C ASN A 590 -21.07 -15.40 26.27
N LYS A 591 -22.18 -14.69 26.04
CA LYS A 591 -22.39 -13.32 26.52
C LYS A 591 -22.22 -13.18 28.04
N GLU A 592 -22.66 -14.17 28.82
CA GLU A 592 -22.54 -14.16 30.28
C GLU A 592 -21.10 -14.36 30.76
N GLU A 593 -20.30 -15.17 30.06
CA GLU A 593 -18.88 -15.36 30.40
C GLU A 593 -18.08 -14.07 30.15
N ALA A 594 -18.33 -13.40 29.03
CA ALA A 594 -17.72 -12.10 28.72
C ALA A 594 -18.10 -11.04 29.77
N LYS A 595 -19.36 -11.00 30.21
CA LYS A 595 -19.81 -10.10 31.29
C LYS A 595 -19.10 -10.41 32.61
N ALA A 596 -19.06 -11.68 33.02
CA ALA A 596 -18.42 -12.09 34.27
C ALA A 596 -16.95 -11.67 34.30
N LYS A 597 -16.24 -11.92 33.20
CA LYS A 597 -14.84 -11.53 33.04
C LYS A 597 -14.61 -10.02 33.12
N LEU A 598 -15.46 -9.21 32.48
CA LEU A 598 -15.35 -7.75 32.53
C LEU A 598 -15.73 -7.18 33.91
N LEU A 599 -16.70 -7.79 34.60
CA LEU A 599 -17.07 -7.41 35.97
C LEU A 599 -15.95 -7.71 36.95
N GLU A 600 -15.33 -8.90 36.84
CA GLU A 600 -14.18 -9.26 37.65
C GLU A 600 -13.00 -8.29 37.39
N ALA A 601 -12.71 -7.96 36.13
CA ALA A 601 -11.67 -6.98 35.78
C ALA A 601 -11.97 -5.60 36.39
N LYS A 602 -13.23 -5.16 36.38
CA LYS A 602 -13.67 -3.92 37.03
C LYS A 602 -13.38 -3.94 38.54
N GLU A 603 -13.59 -5.06 39.22
CA GLU A 603 -13.32 -5.16 40.66
C GLU A 603 -11.83 -5.11 40.99
N TYR A 604 -10.94 -5.67 40.16
CA TYR A 604 -9.50 -5.50 40.35
C TYR A 604 -9.04 -4.05 40.09
N LEU A 605 -9.55 -3.41 39.04
CA LEU A 605 -9.16 -2.05 38.69
C LEU A 605 -9.55 -1.04 39.78
N LYS A 606 -10.70 -1.23 40.46
CA LYS A 606 -11.14 -0.40 41.59
C LYS A 606 -10.15 -0.41 42.77
N LYS A 607 -9.34 -1.46 42.89
CA LYS A 607 -8.38 -1.61 44.01
C LYS A 607 -7.05 -0.90 43.73
N ILE A 608 -6.83 -0.39 42.52
CA ILE A 608 -5.63 0.38 42.14
C ILE A 608 -5.79 1.83 42.59
N MET A 609 -4.85 2.31 43.40
CA MET A 609 -4.83 3.68 43.92
C MET A 609 -3.38 4.17 44.10
N PRO A 610 -2.99 5.36 43.58
CA PRO A 610 -3.76 6.19 42.66
C PRO A 610 -3.87 5.55 41.26
N LEU A 611 -4.90 5.92 40.50
CA LEU A 611 -5.06 5.50 39.11
C LEU A 611 -4.09 6.29 38.23
N SER A 612 -3.35 5.60 37.35
CA SER A 612 -2.65 6.26 36.24
C SER A 612 -3.63 6.68 35.15
N ASP A 613 -3.17 7.51 34.21
CA ASP A 613 -3.91 7.85 32.99
C ASP A 613 -4.32 6.59 32.19
N CYS A 614 -3.43 5.60 32.11
CA CYS A 614 -3.70 4.29 31.50
C CYS A 614 -4.78 3.51 32.25
N ASP A 615 -4.70 3.44 33.59
CA ASP A 615 -5.70 2.74 34.40
C ASP A 615 -7.08 3.39 34.26
N LEU A 616 -7.12 4.72 34.19
CA LEU A 616 -8.36 5.47 34.01
C LEU A 616 -8.94 5.31 32.60
N ALA A 617 -8.10 5.27 31.56
CA ALA A 617 -8.53 4.93 30.19
C ALA A 617 -9.11 3.50 30.13
N ASN A 618 -8.50 2.54 30.81
CA ASN A 618 -9.02 1.18 30.96
C ASN A 618 -10.33 1.16 31.76
N LYS A 619 -10.46 1.98 32.81
CA LYS A 619 -11.69 2.13 33.61
C LYS A 619 -12.87 2.61 32.76
N ILE A 620 -12.64 3.61 31.92
CA ILE A 620 -13.64 4.13 30.99
C ILE A 620 -14.02 3.02 30.00
N SER A 621 -13.02 2.40 29.36
CA SER A 621 -13.22 1.36 28.35
C SER A 621 -13.99 0.14 28.89
N LEU A 622 -13.65 -0.34 30.09
CA LEU A 622 -14.34 -1.46 30.76
C LEU A 622 -15.81 -1.13 31.04
N ASN A 623 -16.10 0.07 31.55
CA ASN A 623 -17.48 0.45 31.86
C ASN A 623 -18.32 0.66 30.59
N VAL A 624 -17.73 1.19 29.52
CA VAL A 624 -18.37 1.23 28.21
C VAL A 624 -18.64 -0.19 27.71
N ALA A 625 -17.67 -1.09 27.74
CA ALA A 625 -17.84 -2.48 27.33
C ALA A 625 -18.97 -3.20 28.12
N LEU A 626 -19.02 -3.01 29.44
CA LEU A 626 -20.10 -3.51 30.30
C LEU A 626 -21.47 -2.91 29.94
N ALA A 627 -21.51 -1.62 29.58
CA ALA A 627 -22.73 -0.96 29.13
C ALA A 627 -23.24 -1.55 27.80
N LEU A 628 -22.35 -1.79 26.83
CA LEU A 628 -22.68 -2.43 25.56
C LEU A 628 -23.29 -3.83 25.76
N LEU A 629 -22.79 -4.59 26.74
CA LEU A 629 -23.30 -5.93 27.06
C LEU A 629 -24.56 -5.92 27.93
N ARG A 630 -25.00 -4.75 28.41
CA ARG A 630 -26.09 -4.58 29.39
C ARG A 630 -25.82 -5.39 30.68
N ALA A 631 -24.59 -5.35 31.17
CA ALA A 631 -24.24 -6.03 32.42
C ALA A 631 -24.97 -5.42 33.63
N PRO A 632 -25.31 -6.23 34.65
CA PRO A 632 -25.70 -5.72 35.97
C PRO A 632 -24.50 -5.00 36.63
N ASN A 633 -24.75 -4.05 37.54
CA ASN A 633 -23.70 -3.30 38.27
C ASN A 633 -22.71 -2.49 37.40
N ARG A 634 -23.10 -2.16 36.16
CA ARG A 634 -22.38 -1.20 35.32
C ARG A 634 -22.49 0.22 35.89
N GLU A 635 -21.49 1.05 35.62
CA GLU A 635 -21.57 2.48 35.95
C GLU A 635 -22.62 3.19 35.08
N SER A 636 -23.17 4.28 35.62
CA SER A 636 -24.07 5.16 34.86
C SER A 636 -23.30 5.90 33.76
N THR A 637 -24.01 6.37 32.73
CA THR A 637 -23.41 7.21 31.69
C THR A 637 -22.79 8.48 32.30
N GLN A 638 -23.41 9.05 33.34
CA GLN A 638 -22.90 10.21 34.08
C GLN A 638 -21.58 9.91 34.81
N SER A 639 -21.45 8.75 35.43
CA SER A 639 -20.19 8.31 36.07
C SER A 639 -19.07 8.17 35.05
N VAL A 640 -19.34 7.53 33.90
CA VAL A 640 -18.35 7.36 32.83
C VAL A 640 -17.92 8.71 32.26
N PHE A 641 -18.85 9.64 32.10
CA PHE A 641 -18.56 11.01 31.69
C PHE A 641 -17.66 11.75 32.69
N ALA A 642 -17.89 11.58 34.00
CA ALA A 642 -17.02 12.13 35.04
C ALA A 642 -15.59 11.55 34.98
N PHE A 643 -15.44 10.24 34.75
CA PHE A 643 -14.12 9.62 34.56
C PHE A 643 -13.40 10.15 33.32
N CYS A 644 -14.12 10.49 32.25
CA CYS A 644 -13.52 11.12 31.07
C CYS A 644 -12.96 12.51 31.39
N LYS A 645 -13.66 13.30 32.23
CA LYS A 645 -13.17 14.60 32.69
C LYS A 645 -11.94 14.46 33.58
N GLU A 646 -11.96 13.51 34.52
CA GLU A 646 -10.81 13.17 35.36
C GLU A 646 -9.58 12.81 34.52
N LEU A 647 -9.75 12.05 33.42
CA LEU A 647 -8.65 11.71 32.52
C LEU A 647 -8.12 12.92 31.74
N ILE A 648 -8.99 13.87 31.39
CA ILE A 648 -8.57 15.14 30.78
C ILE A 648 -7.76 15.97 31.78
N ASP A 649 -8.19 16.01 33.04
CA ASP A 649 -7.52 16.78 34.10
C ASP A 649 -6.13 16.22 34.43
N LEU A 650 -5.93 14.89 34.33
CA LEU A 650 -4.60 14.27 34.43
C LEU A 650 -3.66 14.67 33.29
N ASN A 651 -4.19 15.12 32.15
CA ASN A 651 -3.44 15.56 30.96
C ASN A 651 -2.37 14.55 30.51
N GLY A 652 -2.75 13.26 30.49
CA GLY A 652 -1.85 12.14 30.19
C GLY A 652 -1.78 11.75 28.71
N THR A 653 -1.30 10.54 28.47
CA THR A 653 -1.05 9.97 27.14
C THR A 653 -2.34 9.52 26.43
N PHE A 654 -3.38 9.20 27.18
CA PHE A 654 -4.63 8.57 26.71
C PHE A 654 -5.80 9.56 26.57
N LEU A 655 -5.52 10.83 26.28
CA LEU A 655 -6.54 11.87 26.11
C LEU A 655 -7.50 11.56 24.95
N ASP A 656 -7.01 10.92 23.90
CA ASP A 656 -7.82 10.50 22.75
C ASP A 656 -8.96 9.54 23.16
N VAL A 657 -8.72 8.64 24.12
CA VAL A 657 -9.77 7.78 24.70
C VAL A 657 -10.85 8.61 25.41
N ALA A 658 -10.47 9.59 26.22
CA ALA A 658 -11.41 10.46 26.93
C ALA A 658 -12.29 11.25 25.94
N TYR A 659 -11.67 11.91 24.96
CA TYR A 659 -12.40 12.72 23.99
C TYR A 659 -13.26 11.86 23.04
N LEU A 660 -12.84 10.64 22.70
CA LEU A 660 -13.66 9.69 21.94
C LEU A 660 -14.98 9.40 22.67
N PHE A 661 -14.92 9.07 23.96
CA PHE A 661 -16.14 8.76 24.72
C PHE A 661 -16.96 10.00 25.08
N ILE A 662 -16.36 11.17 25.26
CA ILE A 662 -17.11 12.43 25.37
C ILE A 662 -17.89 12.72 24.09
N MET A 663 -17.27 12.55 22.92
CA MET A 663 -17.94 12.70 21.62
C MET A 663 -19.13 11.74 21.47
N ILE A 664 -18.99 10.51 21.95
CA ILE A 664 -20.08 9.50 21.92
C ILE A 664 -21.20 9.86 22.91
N ILE A 665 -20.86 10.19 24.16
CA ILE A 665 -21.82 10.46 25.23
C ILE A 665 -22.63 11.73 24.95
N LEU A 666 -21.95 12.79 24.49
CA LEU A 666 -22.58 14.07 24.17
C LEU A 666 -23.18 14.12 22.75
N TRP A 667 -23.29 12.98 22.05
CA TRP A 667 -23.92 12.96 20.73
C TRP A 667 -25.36 13.52 20.83
N PRO A 668 -25.71 14.57 20.07
CA PRO A 668 -26.97 15.29 20.22
C PRO A 668 -28.15 14.50 19.64
N ASN A 669 -28.67 13.59 20.45
CA ASN A 669 -29.90 12.86 20.21
C ASN A 669 -30.83 13.02 21.42
N LYS A 670 -32.06 13.50 21.18
CA LYS A 670 -33.08 13.71 22.23
C LYS A 670 -33.38 12.45 23.04
N GLU A 671 -33.11 11.27 22.48
CA GLU A 671 -33.30 9.97 23.14
C GLU A 671 -32.05 9.47 23.91
N ASN A 672 -30.87 10.06 23.69
CA ASN A 672 -29.59 9.61 24.26
C ASN A 672 -29.21 10.25 25.60
N MET A 673 -29.93 11.28 26.04
CA MET A 673 -29.65 12.03 27.27
C MET A 673 -29.92 11.17 28.50
N ASP A 674 -28.95 10.32 28.86
CA ASP A 674 -28.98 9.39 29.99
C ASP A 674 -28.37 10.07 31.24
N GLY A 675 -29.01 11.15 31.70
CA GLY A 675 -28.61 11.90 32.89
C GLY A 675 -27.38 12.80 32.74
N VAL A 676 -26.90 13.03 31.52
CA VAL A 676 -25.82 13.99 31.21
C VAL A 676 -26.39 15.10 30.34
N ASP A 677 -26.27 16.34 30.79
CA ASP A 677 -26.69 17.51 30.04
C ASP A 677 -25.77 17.75 28.83
N TYR A 678 -26.35 18.13 27.70
CA TYR A 678 -25.59 18.45 26.50
C TYR A 678 -24.76 19.71 26.71
N ASP A 679 -23.43 19.54 26.64
CA ASP A 679 -22.46 20.62 26.63
C ASP A 679 -21.88 20.79 25.22
N ASP A 680 -22.45 21.74 24.48
CA ASP A 680 -22.08 22.07 23.11
C ASP A 680 -20.58 22.40 22.97
N LYS A 681 -20.05 23.22 23.89
CA LYS A 681 -18.65 23.64 23.88
C LYS A 681 -17.72 22.46 24.07
N LEU A 682 -18.03 21.56 25.00
CA LEU A 682 -17.23 20.38 25.26
C LEU A 682 -17.31 19.36 24.13
N PHE A 683 -18.48 19.18 23.51
CA PHE A 683 -18.66 18.31 22.34
C PHE A 683 -17.79 18.79 21.16
N HIS A 684 -17.87 20.08 20.82
CA HIS A 684 -17.05 20.65 19.74
C HIS A 684 -15.55 20.69 20.09
N ARG A 685 -15.20 20.85 21.38
CA ARG A 685 -13.81 20.70 21.85
C ARG A 685 -13.32 19.26 21.64
N ALA A 686 -14.12 18.25 21.95
CA ALA A 686 -13.74 16.85 21.73
C ALA A 686 -13.49 16.55 20.26
N LEU A 687 -14.38 17.01 19.36
CA LEU A 687 -14.20 16.88 17.90
C LEU A 687 -12.89 17.51 17.41
N ARG A 688 -12.63 18.75 17.85
CA ARG A 688 -11.41 19.48 17.46
C ARG A 688 -10.16 18.79 17.98
N THR A 689 -10.12 18.47 19.28
CA THR A 689 -8.94 17.86 19.90
C THR A 689 -8.62 16.48 19.30
N LEU A 690 -9.62 15.64 19.01
CA LEU A 690 -9.40 14.37 18.31
C LEU A 690 -8.82 14.59 16.91
N GLY A 691 -9.39 15.52 16.15
CA GLY A 691 -8.88 15.90 14.84
C GLY A 691 -7.43 16.39 14.91
N ASP A 692 -7.10 17.25 15.88
CA ASP A 692 -5.75 17.79 16.08
C ASP A 692 -4.76 16.70 16.51
N LEU A 693 -5.12 15.86 17.48
CA LEU A 693 -4.29 14.72 17.92
C LEU A 693 -4.02 13.76 16.76
N TYR A 694 -5.03 13.47 15.95
CA TYR A 694 -4.90 12.62 14.78
C TYR A 694 -4.02 13.25 13.69
N ASN A 695 -4.27 14.52 13.35
CA ASN A 695 -3.50 15.24 12.34
C ASN A 695 -2.05 15.41 12.76
N ASN A 696 -1.76 15.71 14.03
CA ASN A 696 -0.40 15.77 14.55
C ASN A 696 0.33 14.43 14.39
N LYS A 697 -0.32 13.32 14.79
CA LYS A 697 0.22 11.96 14.59
C LYS A 697 0.46 11.67 13.10
N LYS A 698 -0.47 12.07 12.22
CA LYS A 698 -0.37 11.89 10.77
C LYS A 698 0.75 12.72 10.14
N GLU A 699 0.86 13.99 10.48
CA GLU A 699 1.91 14.89 9.98
C GLU A 699 3.30 14.41 10.40
N GLN A 700 3.45 13.94 11.65
CA GLN A 700 4.67 13.27 12.11
C GLN A 700 5.02 12.08 11.20
N MET A 701 4.05 11.21 10.89
CA MET A 701 4.28 10.07 10.00
C MET A 701 4.60 10.44 8.53
N LEU A 702 4.08 11.58 8.03
CA LEU A 702 4.30 12.04 6.66
C LEU A 702 5.64 12.79 6.49
N ALA A 703 6.06 13.54 7.51
CA ALA A 703 7.31 14.30 7.51
C ALA A 703 8.55 13.42 7.31
N SER A 704 8.46 12.13 7.60
CA SER A 704 9.59 11.19 7.46
C SER A 704 9.77 10.59 6.07
N LYS A 705 8.88 10.89 5.11
CA LYS A 705 8.93 10.31 3.76
C LYS A 705 9.52 11.30 2.74
N PRO A 706 10.28 10.81 1.73
CA PRO A 706 10.71 11.62 0.59
C PRO A 706 9.52 12.31 -0.08
N GLU A 707 9.72 13.55 -0.52
CA GLU A 707 8.67 14.43 -1.07
C GLU A 707 7.83 13.77 -2.17
N VAL A 708 8.47 12.99 -3.05
CA VAL A 708 7.84 12.23 -4.13
C VAL A 708 6.84 11.17 -3.62
N LEU A 709 7.10 10.58 -2.45
CA LEU A 709 6.18 9.64 -1.78
C LEU A 709 5.10 10.36 -0.96
N ARG A 710 5.31 11.62 -0.55
CA ARG A 710 4.30 12.41 0.16
C ARG A 710 3.10 12.68 -0.75
N PHE A 711 3.34 13.16 -1.98
CA PHE A 711 2.28 13.45 -2.96
C PHE A 711 1.48 12.20 -3.38
N LYS A 712 2.12 11.03 -3.52
CA LYS A 712 1.42 9.77 -3.84
C LYS A 712 0.58 9.22 -2.67
N GLN A 713 0.88 9.59 -1.43
CA GLN A 713 0.32 8.95 -0.22
C GLN A 713 -0.58 9.85 0.65
N GLU A 714 -0.49 11.17 0.50
CA GLU A 714 -1.37 12.15 1.17
C GLU A 714 -2.86 11.88 0.93
N HIS A 715 -3.18 11.31 -0.23
CA HIS A 715 -4.57 11.05 -0.60
C HIS A 715 -5.16 9.78 0.06
N ASN A 716 -4.40 8.74 0.41
CA ASN A 716 -5.02 7.42 0.65
C ASN A 716 -4.56 6.55 1.85
N ILE A 717 -3.56 6.93 2.66
CA ILE A 717 -2.97 5.96 3.64
C ILE A 717 -3.39 6.16 5.10
N PHE A 718 -3.87 7.34 5.49
CA PHE A 718 -4.12 7.65 6.90
C PHE A 718 -5.57 8.05 7.12
N ARG A 719 -6.42 7.07 7.45
CA ARG A 719 -7.73 7.33 8.06
C ARG A 719 -7.81 6.60 9.39
N ALA A 720 -8.34 7.27 10.41
CA ALA A 720 -8.60 6.61 11.68
C ALA A 720 -9.67 5.55 11.48
N THR A 721 -9.42 4.38 12.03
CA THR A 721 -10.37 3.27 12.04
C THR A 721 -11.56 3.62 12.94
N THR A 722 -12.76 3.52 12.38
CA THR A 722 -14.01 3.70 13.14
C THR A 722 -14.18 2.56 14.15
N GLN A 723 -14.31 2.92 15.44
CA GLN A 723 -14.41 1.96 16.55
C GLN A 723 -15.86 1.66 16.94
N PHE A 724 -16.75 2.66 16.86
CA PHE A 724 -18.14 2.54 17.30
C PHE A 724 -19.11 3.06 16.25
N PHE A 725 -20.33 2.53 16.23
CA PHE A 725 -21.41 2.95 15.34
C PHE A 725 -22.67 3.27 16.14
N LEU A 726 -23.44 4.25 15.67
CA LEU A 726 -24.69 4.67 16.30
C LEU A 726 -25.81 3.66 16.04
N ILE A 727 -26.49 3.26 17.12
CA ILE A 727 -27.67 2.37 17.12
C ILE A 727 -28.80 3.00 17.93
N ARG A 728 -30.02 2.48 17.76
CA ARG A 728 -31.15 2.87 18.61
C ARG A 728 -30.92 2.39 20.05
N GLY A 729 -30.90 3.33 21.00
CA GLY A 729 -30.67 3.05 22.42
C GLY A 729 -30.65 4.33 23.24
N LYS A 730 -30.29 4.23 24.53
CA LYS A 730 -30.08 5.37 25.43
C LYS A 730 -28.68 5.34 26.02
N GLY A 731 -28.07 6.51 26.23
CA GLY A 731 -26.72 6.64 26.80
C GLY A 731 -25.69 5.80 26.04
N LEU A 732 -24.81 5.11 26.77
CA LEU A 732 -23.78 4.22 26.19
C LEU A 732 -24.34 2.99 25.45
N GLN A 733 -25.64 2.69 25.57
CA GLN A 733 -26.29 1.61 24.80
C GLN A 733 -26.77 2.06 23.42
N SER A 734 -26.59 3.35 23.09
CA SER A 734 -26.88 3.92 21.77
C SER A 734 -25.74 3.73 20.76
N VAL A 735 -24.71 2.97 21.13
CA VAL A 735 -23.63 2.61 20.22
C VAL A 735 -23.36 1.11 20.25
N CYS A 736 -22.77 0.58 19.19
CA CYS A 736 -22.18 -0.75 19.16
C CYS A 736 -20.71 -0.66 18.75
N HIS A 737 -19.88 -1.59 19.22
CA HIS A 737 -18.48 -1.66 18.81
C HIS A 737 -18.36 -2.31 17.43
N ARG A 738 -17.36 -1.92 16.63
CA ARG A 738 -17.14 -2.41 15.27
C ARG A 738 -17.06 -3.93 15.19
N SER A 739 -16.51 -4.61 16.20
CA SER A 739 -16.42 -6.08 16.23
C SER A 739 -17.80 -6.77 16.24
N THR A 740 -18.85 -6.05 16.62
CA THR A 740 -20.23 -6.55 16.53
C THR A 740 -20.77 -6.50 15.11
N LEU A 741 -20.21 -5.71 14.20
CA LEU A 741 -20.58 -5.64 12.78
C LEU A 741 -19.80 -6.66 11.93
N PHE A 742 -18.51 -6.85 12.17
CA PHE A 742 -17.64 -7.64 11.29
C PHE A 742 -17.34 -9.06 11.83
N VAL A 743 -17.68 -10.11 11.05
CA VAL A 743 -17.45 -11.54 11.43
C VAL A 743 -16.07 -12.05 11.01
N LYS A 744 -15.47 -11.46 9.97
CA LYS A 744 -14.14 -11.81 9.46
C LYS A 744 -13.24 -10.59 9.51
N ASP A 745 -11.96 -10.80 9.79
CA ASP A 745 -10.86 -9.84 9.55
C ASP A 745 -10.62 -9.62 8.04
N THR A 746 -11.68 -9.63 7.23
CA THR A 746 -11.60 -9.31 5.81
C THR A 746 -11.59 -7.81 5.66
N ALA A 747 -10.65 -7.37 4.81
CA ALA A 747 -10.39 -6.02 4.38
C ALA A 747 -11.64 -5.19 4.10
N ASP A 748 -11.45 -3.87 4.04
CA ASP A 748 -12.51 -2.86 3.93
C ASP A 748 -13.43 -2.97 2.68
N LEU A 749 -13.22 -4.00 1.86
CA LEU A 749 -13.94 -4.35 0.63
C LEU A 749 -15.39 -4.77 0.90
N ALA A 750 -15.67 -5.32 2.08
CA ALA A 750 -17.02 -5.69 2.48
C ALA A 750 -17.82 -4.52 3.10
N TRP A 751 -17.26 -3.31 3.22
CA TRP A 751 -18.00 -2.19 3.82
C TRP A 751 -19.09 -1.68 2.88
N ASP A 752 -18.82 -1.58 1.58
CA ASP A 752 -19.76 -1.04 0.60
C ASP A 752 -21.03 -1.92 0.55
N GLU A 753 -20.86 -3.25 0.47
CA GLU A 753 -21.96 -4.23 0.52
C GLU A 753 -22.66 -4.29 1.89
N LEU A 754 -21.94 -4.06 2.99
CA LEU A 754 -22.52 -4.07 4.34
C LEU A 754 -23.60 -3.01 4.49
N TRP A 755 -23.42 -1.82 3.90
CA TRP A 755 -24.38 -0.73 4.03
C TRP A 755 -25.59 -0.86 3.10
N ASP A 756 -25.48 -1.71 2.08
CA ASP A 756 -26.63 -2.10 1.24
C ASP A 756 -27.53 -3.13 1.93
N SER A 757 -26.97 -3.97 2.80
CA SER A 757 -27.73 -4.92 3.63
C SER A 757 -27.20 -4.95 5.07
N PRO A 758 -27.45 -3.89 5.87
CA PRO A 758 -26.94 -3.77 7.22
C PRO A 758 -27.52 -4.88 8.12
N PRO A 759 -26.78 -5.36 9.14
CA PRO A 759 -27.27 -6.45 9.97
C PRO A 759 -28.50 -6.01 10.77
N GLU A 760 -29.67 -6.57 10.42
CA GLU A 760 -30.97 -6.20 10.99
C GLU A 760 -31.00 -6.26 12.53
N HIS A 761 -30.28 -7.22 13.12
CA HIS A 761 -30.21 -7.41 14.57
C HIS A 761 -29.54 -6.27 15.36
N LEU A 762 -28.82 -5.34 14.69
CA LEU A 762 -28.09 -4.26 15.36
C LEU A 762 -28.88 -2.97 15.50
N ASN A 763 -30.05 -2.83 14.84
CA ASN A 763 -30.87 -1.61 14.87
C ASN A 763 -30.04 -0.32 14.66
N LEU A 764 -29.17 -0.33 13.64
CA LEU A 764 -28.36 0.83 13.27
C LEU A 764 -29.25 2.05 13.01
N MET A 765 -28.82 3.22 13.47
CA MET A 765 -29.58 4.46 13.31
C MET A 765 -29.24 5.12 11.97
N LEU A 766 -30.23 5.22 11.09
CA LEU A 766 -30.13 5.99 9.86
C LEU A 766 -30.39 7.47 10.17
N LEU A 767 -29.43 8.32 9.85
CA LEU A 767 -29.51 9.77 10.02
C LEU A 767 -29.74 10.44 8.66
N SER A 768 -30.23 11.68 8.69
CA SER A 768 -30.36 12.53 7.51
C SER A 768 -29.64 13.86 7.74
N GLY A 769 -28.92 14.32 6.73
CA GLY A 769 -28.18 15.58 6.73
C GLY A 769 -28.12 16.18 5.33
N ILE A 770 -27.41 17.29 5.19
CA ILE A 770 -27.21 18.01 3.94
C ILE A 770 -25.79 17.74 3.46
N ALA A 771 -25.65 17.26 2.24
CA ALA A 771 -24.36 17.16 1.57
C ALA A 771 -23.79 18.56 1.31
N SER A 772 -22.51 18.77 1.61
CA SER A 772 -21.86 20.07 1.43
C SER A 772 -20.35 19.91 1.22
N SER A 773 -19.68 21.01 0.91
CA SER A 773 -18.24 21.09 0.76
C SER A 773 -17.59 21.82 1.93
N SER A 774 -16.53 21.24 2.49
CA SER A 774 -15.68 21.95 3.46
C SER A 774 -14.92 23.09 2.81
N SER A 775 -14.42 24.04 3.61
CA SER A 775 -13.54 25.14 3.15
C SER A 775 -12.25 24.67 2.46
N LYS A 776 -11.89 23.38 2.60
CA LYS A 776 -10.75 22.74 1.95
C LYS A 776 -11.16 21.89 0.73
N GLY A 777 -12.40 22.02 0.25
CA GLY A 777 -12.92 21.33 -0.95
C GLY A 777 -13.26 19.84 -0.75
N ASN A 778 -13.35 19.34 0.49
CA ASN A 778 -13.74 17.95 0.75
C ASN A 778 -15.24 17.82 1.01
N PHE A 779 -15.87 16.76 0.48
CA PHE A 779 -17.24 16.37 0.78
C PHE A 779 -17.46 16.09 2.27
N ILE A 780 -18.42 16.78 2.85
CA ILE A 780 -18.86 16.64 4.24
C ILE A 780 -20.38 16.56 4.29
N ILE A 781 -20.90 16.02 5.38
CA ILE A 781 -22.31 16.06 5.68
C ILE A 781 -22.53 17.02 6.84
N VAL A 782 -23.41 17.99 6.62
CA VAL A 782 -23.82 18.98 7.60
C VAL A 782 -25.13 18.52 8.21
N LEU A 783 -25.13 18.30 9.52
CA LEU A 783 -26.30 17.90 10.27
C LEU A 783 -26.69 19.03 11.22
N ASN A 784 -27.95 19.47 11.16
CA ASN A 784 -28.49 20.46 12.09
C ASN A 784 -28.49 19.88 13.51
N ASN A 785 -27.85 20.60 14.42
CA ASN A 785 -27.79 20.21 15.82
C ASN A 785 -29.20 20.32 16.43
N LYS A 786 -29.84 19.18 16.70
CA LYS A 786 -31.19 19.15 17.28
C LYS A 786 -31.23 19.64 18.74
N SER A 787 -30.07 19.70 19.40
CA SER A 787 -29.93 20.12 20.80
C SER A 787 -29.59 21.60 20.95
N ASN A 788 -29.11 22.27 19.89
CA ASN A 788 -28.78 23.70 19.89
C ASN A 788 -29.22 24.35 18.56
N GLN A 789 -30.30 25.14 18.59
CA GLN A 789 -30.87 25.75 17.38
C GLN A 789 -29.88 26.72 16.74
N GLY A 790 -29.54 26.48 15.46
CA GLY A 790 -28.62 27.31 14.69
C GLY A 790 -27.20 26.74 14.57
N ASP A 791 -26.87 25.67 15.31
CA ASP A 791 -25.56 25.04 15.23
C ASP A 791 -25.52 23.84 14.28
N THR A 792 -24.36 23.59 13.66
CA THR A 792 -24.19 22.54 12.65
C THR A 792 -23.02 21.62 12.97
N ILE A 793 -23.25 20.32 12.77
CA ILE A 793 -22.24 19.28 12.99
C ILE A 793 -21.71 18.84 11.64
N LYS A 794 -20.41 18.99 11.45
CA LYS A 794 -19.71 18.57 10.23
C LYS A 794 -19.21 17.14 10.40
N ILE A 795 -19.64 16.26 9.51
CA ILE A 795 -19.31 14.84 9.52
C ILE A 795 -18.53 14.54 8.24
N ARG A 796 -17.35 13.92 8.37
CA ARG A 796 -16.60 13.51 7.17
C ARG A 796 -17.22 12.27 6.55
N ASN A 797 -17.24 12.20 5.24
CA ASN A 797 -17.63 10.97 4.56
C ASN A 797 -16.56 9.89 4.74
N SER A 798 -16.98 8.63 4.80
CA SER A 798 -16.10 7.46 4.73
C SER A 798 -15.40 7.36 3.37
N TYR A 799 -15.84 8.09 2.35
CA TYR A 799 -15.17 8.18 1.04
C TYR A 799 -14.67 9.60 0.83
N LYS A 800 -13.42 9.73 0.35
CA LYS A 800 -12.95 11.00 -0.17
C LYS A 800 -13.60 11.17 -1.53
N GLN A 801 -14.40 12.21 -1.65
CA GLN A 801 -14.98 12.65 -2.91
C GLN A 801 -14.61 14.13 -3.07
N PRO A 802 -14.36 14.59 -4.32
CA PRO A 802 -14.13 16.00 -4.59
C PRO A 802 -15.33 16.85 -4.15
N ALA A 803 -15.12 18.17 -4.11
CA ALA A 803 -16.13 19.13 -3.69
C ALA A 803 -17.47 18.83 -4.37
N PHE A 804 -18.50 18.72 -3.54
CA PHE A 804 -19.86 18.46 -3.96
C PHE A 804 -20.60 19.79 -4.02
N VAL A 805 -21.23 20.05 -5.16
CA VAL A 805 -21.83 21.36 -5.50
C VAL A 805 -23.31 21.43 -5.12
N SER A 806 -23.96 20.29 -4.83
CA SER A 806 -25.40 20.23 -4.52
C SER A 806 -25.65 20.24 -3.00
N GLU A 807 -26.65 20.99 -2.51
CA GLU A 807 -27.10 20.95 -1.11
C GLU A 807 -28.10 19.81 -0.86
N GLU A 808 -27.81 18.65 -1.44
CA GLU A 808 -28.77 17.56 -1.44
C GLU A 808 -28.93 16.91 -0.07
N ARG A 809 -30.18 16.51 0.22
CA ARG A 809 -30.47 15.75 1.43
C ARG A 809 -30.03 14.31 1.25
N VAL A 810 -29.16 13.87 2.16
CA VAL A 810 -28.58 12.54 2.17
C VAL A 810 -28.96 11.79 3.44
N THR A 811 -28.94 10.46 3.36
CA THR A 811 -29.07 9.54 4.49
C THR A 811 -27.79 8.76 4.69
N PHE A 812 -27.44 8.44 5.93
CA PHE A 812 -26.17 7.78 6.27
C PHE A 812 -26.20 7.13 7.66
N TYR A 813 -25.26 6.21 7.89
CA TYR A 813 -24.95 5.63 9.20
C TYR A 813 -23.77 6.36 9.84
N LEU A 814 -23.85 6.62 11.15
CA LEU A 814 -22.81 7.35 11.87
C LEU A 814 -21.82 6.41 12.56
N GLY A 815 -20.53 6.67 12.32
CA GLY A 815 -19.39 6.06 13.00
C GLY A 815 -18.59 7.06 13.83
N PHE A 816 -17.96 6.58 14.89
CA PHE A 816 -17.06 7.32 15.77
C PHE A 816 -15.64 6.75 15.66
N SER A 817 -14.67 7.61 15.33
CA SER A 817 -13.25 7.26 15.19
C SER A 817 -12.37 8.20 16.03
N PHE A 818 -11.09 7.85 16.19
CA PHE A 818 -10.10 8.71 16.85
C PHE A 818 -9.75 9.99 16.06
N GLU A 819 -10.24 10.16 14.83
CA GLU A 819 -10.17 11.40 14.04
C GLU A 819 -11.47 12.23 14.17
N GLY A 820 -12.54 11.63 14.70
CA GLY A 820 -13.87 12.25 14.79
C GLY A 820 -14.97 11.43 14.11
N LEU A 821 -16.03 12.13 13.69
CA LEU A 821 -17.27 11.54 13.15
C LEU A 821 -17.14 11.14 11.69
N VAL A 822 -17.66 9.96 11.36
CA VAL A 822 -17.58 9.39 10.00
C VAL A 822 -18.97 8.97 9.53
N ALA A 823 -19.36 9.39 8.34
CA ALA A 823 -20.60 8.93 7.69
C ALA A 823 -20.33 7.76 6.75
N TYR A 824 -21.16 6.73 6.83
CA TYR A 824 -21.10 5.51 6.03
C TYR A 824 -22.41 5.26 5.29
N GLY A 825 -22.35 4.56 4.15
CA GLY A 825 -23.54 4.18 3.37
C GLY A 825 -24.35 5.39 2.92
N VAL A 826 -23.67 6.43 2.42
CA VAL A 826 -24.31 7.71 2.10
C VAL A 826 -25.17 7.58 0.83
N LYS A 827 -26.48 7.77 0.98
CA LYS A 827 -27.49 7.65 -0.09
C LYS A 827 -28.29 8.94 -0.25
N ALA A 828 -28.50 9.39 -1.48
CA ALA A 828 -29.40 10.51 -1.77
C ALA A 828 -30.86 10.09 -1.57
N ASN A 829 -31.77 11.03 -1.34
CA ASN A 829 -33.19 10.75 -1.07
C ASN A 829 -33.91 9.97 -2.19
N ASN A 830 -33.40 9.98 -3.41
CA ASN A 830 -33.88 9.19 -4.55
C ASN A 830 -33.45 7.70 -4.49
N GLY A 831 -32.76 7.27 -3.44
CA GLY A 831 -32.28 5.90 -3.26
C GLY A 831 -31.00 5.56 -4.02
N SER A 832 -30.45 6.50 -4.80
CA SER A 832 -29.18 6.31 -5.49
C SER A 832 -27.99 6.36 -4.52
N ASN A 833 -27.07 5.42 -4.67
CA ASN A 833 -25.77 5.50 -4.02
C ASN A 833 -25.01 6.69 -4.63
N ILE A 834 -24.58 7.65 -3.79
CA ILE A 834 -23.81 8.83 -4.24
C ILE A 834 -22.43 8.41 -4.78
N HIS A 835 -22.00 7.17 -4.52
CA HIS A 835 -20.84 6.54 -5.15
C HIS A 835 -20.97 6.39 -6.68
N HIS A 836 -22.19 6.48 -7.22
CA HIS A 836 -22.48 6.35 -8.65
C HIS A 836 -23.03 7.62 -9.29
N TRP A 837 -22.81 8.79 -8.67
CA TRP A 837 -22.93 10.03 -9.41
C TRP A 837 -21.75 10.12 -10.36
N ASN A 838 -21.88 9.41 -11.48
CA ASN A 838 -21.17 9.73 -12.69
C ASN A 838 -21.29 11.23 -12.87
N TRP A 839 -20.15 11.88 -13.10
CA TRP A 839 -20.12 13.16 -13.78
C TRP A 839 -20.60 12.96 -15.23
N SER A 840 -21.87 12.57 -15.42
CA SER A 840 -22.55 12.66 -16.70
C SER A 840 -23.07 14.10 -16.81
N SER A 841 -22.29 14.92 -17.51
CA SER A 841 -22.77 16.05 -18.31
C SER A 841 -24.04 16.77 -17.80
N TYR A 842 -23.93 17.56 -16.75
CA TYR A 842 -24.90 18.65 -16.58
C TYR A 842 -24.53 19.73 -17.60
N THR A 843 -25.24 19.76 -18.73
CA THR A 843 -25.30 20.96 -19.58
C THR A 843 -26.02 22.04 -18.78
N ASN A 844 -25.28 23.08 -18.39
CA ASN A 844 -25.83 24.19 -17.62
C ASN A 844 -26.78 25.03 -18.50
N TYR A 845 -28.09 24.80 -18.40
CA TYR A 845 -29.09 25.56 -19.19
C TYR A 845 -29.17 27.04 -18.76
N GLU A 846 -28.64 27.40 -17.59
CA GLU A 846 -28.55 28.79 -17.11
C GLU A 846 -27.63 29.67 -17.97
N GLU A 847 -26.68 29.08 -18.69
CA GLU A 847 -25.75 29.79 -19.59
C GLU A 847 -26.21 29.75 -21.06
N THR A 848 -27.34 29.11 -21.36
CA THR A 848 -27.87 28.95 -22.72
C THR A 848 -28.64 30.20 -23.16
N SER A 849 -28.47 30.63 -24.41
CA SER A 849 -29.14 31.83 -24.94
C SER A 849 -30.67 31.71 -24.92
N LYS A 850 -31.37 32.85 -24.72
CA LYS A 850 -32.83 32.92 -24.72
C LYS A 850 -33.41 32.32 -26.00
N GLU A 851 -32.84 32.61 -27.17
CA GLU A 851 -33.29 32.06 -28.46
C GLU A 851 -33.15 30.54 -28.54
N GLU A 852 -32.09 29.96 -27.98
CA GLU A 852 -31.91 28.50 -27.93
C GLU A 852 -32.90 27.83 -26.97
N LEU A 853 -33.21 28.45 -25.83
CA LEU A 853 -34.19 27.91 -24.89
C LEU A 853 -35.59 27.85 -25.52
N TYR A 854 -36.04 28.91 -26.21
CA TYR A 854 -37.31 28.86 -26.96
C TYR A 854 -37.26 27.84 -28.12
N HIS A 855 -36.12 27.68 -28.79
CA HIS A 855 -36.00 26.68 -29.85
C HIS A 855 -36.11 25.25 -29.30
N LYS A 856 -35.48 24.97 -28.17
CA LYS A 856 -35.58 23.68 -27.46
C LYS A 856 -37.00 23.45 -26.96
N MET A 857 -37.67 24.46 -26.39
CA MET A 857 -39.06 24.35 -25.95
C MET A 857 -40.02 24.04 -27.11
N ARG A 858 -39.86 24.72 -28.25
CA ARG A 858 -40.66 24.44 -29.46
C ARG A 858 -40.42 23.02 -29.98
N LYS A 859 -39.18 22.52 -29.87
CA LYS A 859 -38.82 21.15 -30.26
C LYS A 859 -39.46 20.12 -29.31
N ILE A 860 -39.56 20.42 -28.02
CA ILE A 860 -40.27 19.60 -27.03
C ILE A 860 -41.77 19.50 -27.39
N GLU A 861 -42.42 20.59 -27.78
CA GLU A 861 -43.81 20.56 -28.26
C GLU A 861 -43.99 19.68 -29.50
N GLU A 862 -43.06 19.76 -30.47
CA GLU A 862 -43.06 18.90 -31.65
C GLU A 862 -42.87 17.41 -31.29
N ILE A 863 -42.02 17.12 -30.31
CA ILE A 863 -41.78 15.77 -29.80
C ILE A 863 -43.03 15.24 -29.07
N LYS A 864 -43.72 16.06 -28.27
CA LYS A 864 -44.99 15.69 -27.61
C LYS A 864 -46.07 15.35 -28.65
N ALA A 865 -46.18 16.13 -29.71
CA ALA A 865 -47.10 15.87 -30.82
C ALA A 865 -46.76 14.57 -31.61
N LYS A 866 -45.48 14.19 -31.69
CA LYS A 866 -45.08 12.87 -32.24
C LYS A 866 -45.49 11.72 -31.31
N ARG A 867 -45.38 11.92 -30.00
CA ARG A 867 -45.75 10.91 -28.98
C ARG A 867 -47.25 10.62 -28.98
N GLU A 868 -48.09 11.64 -29.16
CA GLU A 868 -49.55 11.47 -29.33
C GLU A 868 -49.94 10.68 -30.59
N LYS A 869 -49.05 10.65 -31.59
CA LYS A 869 -49.22 9.86 -32.83
C LYS A 869 -48.55 8.49 -32.76
N ASN A 870 -48.10 8.05 -31.58
CA ASN A 870 -47.40 6.77 -31.32
C ASN A 870 -46.17 6.52 -32.22
N LEU A 871 -45.45 7.57 -32.60
CA LEU A 871 -44.18 7.44 -33.33
C LEU A 871 -42.99 7.22 -32.36
N PRO A 872 -42.01 6.38 -32.72
CA PRO A 872 -40.85 6.11 -31.87
C PRO A 872 -39.93 7.35 -31.75
N LEU A 873 -39.43 7.60 -30.54
CA LEU A 873 -38.58 8.75 -30.20
C LEU A 873 -37.09 8.35 -30.09
N HIS A 874 -36.20 9.19 -30.63
CA HIS A 874 -34.75 9.02 -30.50
C HIS A 874 -34.29 9.29 -29.05
N PRO A 875 -33.21 8.66 -28.54
CA PRO A 875 -32.69 8.91 -27.20
C PRO A 875 -32.50 10.39 -26.86
N ASP A 876 -31.99 11.19 -27.80
CA ASP A 876 -31.84 12.64 -27.62
C ASP A 876 -33.18 13.40 -27.52
N GLU A 877 -34.24 12.92 -28.19
CA GLU A 877 -35.59 13.47 -28.05
C GLU A 877 -36.21 13.08 -26.70
N GLN A 878 -35.86 11.90 -26.16
CA GLN A 878 -36.28 11.48 -24.82
C GLN A 878 -35.58 12.28 -23.73
N GLN A 879 -34.29 12.58 -23.90
CA GLN A 879 -33.55 13.44 -22.98
C GLN A 879 -34.08 14.87 -23.01
N LEU A 880 -34.33 15.44 -24.20
CA LEU A 880 -34.88 16.79 -24.31
C LEU A 880 -36.28 16.93 -23.68
N LEU A 881 -37.09 15.86 -23.69
CA LEU A 881 -38.36 15.78 -22.98
C LEU A 881 -38.20 15.72 -21.45
N GLN A 882 -37.12 15.11 -20.95
CA GLN A 882 -36.82 15.05 -19.51
C GLN A 882 -36.32 16.40 -19.00
N ASP A 883 -35.63 17.16 -19.85
CA ASP A 883 -35.08 18.48 -19.53
C ASP A 883 -36.11 19.64 -19.66
N GLU A 884 -37.39 19.34 -19.92
CA GLU A 884 -38.42 20.37 -20.17
C GLU A 884 -38.63 21.33 -18.98
N GLU A 885 -38.59 20.79 -17.76
CA GLU A 885 -38.78 21.55 -16.53
C GLU A 885 -37.59 22.51 -16.30
N ASP A 886 -36.37 22.02 -16.52
CA ASP A 886 -35.14 22.81 -16.40
C ASP A 886 -35.05 23.92 -17.46
N ILE A 887 -35.48 23.64 -18.70
CA ILE A 887 -35.53 24.65 -19.78
C ILE A 887 -36.63 25.68 -19.49
N SER A 888 -37.78 25.27 -18.96
CA SER A 888 -38.86 26.20 -18.54
C SER A 888 -38.42 27.12 -17.40
N ASP A 889 -37.75 26.58 -16.39
CA ASP A 889 -37.22 27.35 -15.27
C ASP A 889 -36.15 28.35 -15.72
N ALA A 890 -35.26 27.95 -16.63
CA ALA A 890 -34.28 28.85 -17.23
C ALA A 890 -34.97 29.99 -18.03
N MET A 891 -36.05 29.69 -18.76
CA MET A 891 -36.83 30.70 -19.49
C MET A 891 -37.57 31.67 -18.55
N LEU A 892 -38.19 31.18 -17.48
CA LEU A 892 -38.88 32.01 -16.48
C LEU A 892 -37.93 33.02 -15.84
N ARG A 893 -36.71 32.61 -15.50
CA ARG A 893 -35.68 33.53 -14.95
C ARG A 893 -35.24 34.62 -15.94
N PHE A 894 -35.24 34.34 -17.24
CA PHE A 894 -34.99 35.34 -18.28
C PHE A 894 -36.16 36.34 -18.45
N GLU A 895 -37.39 35.93 -18.13
CA GLU A 895 -38.57 36.79 -18.15
C GLU A 895 -38.64 37.66 -16.88
N GLU A 896 -38.28 37.13 -15.71
CA GLU A 896 -38.18 37.87 -14.44
C GLU A 896 -37.05 38.93 -14.41
N GLN A 897 -36.05 38.84 -15.30
CA GLN A 897 -34.98 39.85 -15.40
C GLN A 897 -35.36 41.11 -16.20
N PHE A 898 -36.56 41.16 -16.80
CA PHE A 898 -36.99 42.28 -17.66
C PHE A 898 -38.35 42.90 -17.28
N ASP A 899 -38.87 42.63 -16.08
CA ASP A 899 -40.01 43.33 -15.47
C ASP A 899 -39.61 44.18 -14.24
#